data_AF-A0A9W8GW43-F1
#
_entry.id   AF-A0A9W8GW43-F1
#
_cell.length_a   1.000
_cell.length_b   1.000
_cell.length_c   1.000
_cell.angle_alpha   90.00
_cell.angle_beta   90.00
_cell.angle_gamma   90.00
#
_symmetry.space_group_name_H-M   'P 1'
#
loop_
_entity.id
_entity.type
_entity.pdbx_description
1 polymer ?
#
loop_
_entity_poly.entity_id
_entity_poly.type
_entity_poly.pdbx_seq_one_letter_code
_entity_poly.pdbx_strand_id
1 'polypeptide(L)'
;MSYRLQLEHSSAPMRRVKHVQFGIFPPDELKRMSVAEIEFPELRDEDGKPKIGGLLDPRMGTIDRNIKCHTCGENMSMCPGHFGHITLAKPVFHIGFITKVKKVLECVCWECGKLKADYNNPEFQKIMKTPDATRRMARVWDYCKTRTTCEKPANDDENGVPDASRANGVLGKNPAPNSVDGLIGTFKPKPGCGAKQPTFRKTGWTIYVKARTTASDEVPSEREEVTVDRVLQTLKKISDEDAETIGIDPYYARPEWMLLHVMPVPPMAVRPSIQMSATNACEDDLTHKLNDILKSNARLQSCVVEGAPAHVTSKFVELLQFHTTTFMNNELAGLPQAMQKNGRPIKSIRARLKGKEGRLRGNLMGKRVDFSARTVITGDPNISIDQVGVPRSIARNLTYPETVTPYNIDKLQEYVRNGPTEHPGAKFVIRNTGERIDLRYNKTSGDFPLQIGYHVERHLMDDDVIIFNRQPSLHKMSMMGHRVKVMPYSTFRLNLSVTSPYNADFDGDEMNLHVPQSEETRAEIKEICMVPRQIISPQSNKPVMGIVQDTLCAIRKFTKRDTLLSVDMVMTLMMWLPDWDGSIPTPCILKPKPLWSGKQIFSMIIPKGTNCKRHHSTHPDNESTWISPGDTLVYIDNGELVCGIVCKKTVGAAGGGLIHTIFNEFGSETARHFFDGTQRVINNWFQHYGFSVGIGDTVADDATMENVGTIINESFERVDNYIKEAETDKLKREPGMTIKETFEYHVNNDLNRARDDAGKKVQTRLKETNNVRQMVDAGSKGSYINVSQMTACVGQQNVEGKRIPFGFKYRTLPHFAKDDYSPESKGF
;
A
#
# COMPACT_ATOMS: atom_id res chain seq x y z
N MET A 1 27.44 1.29 -7.55
CA MET A 1 26.09 0.69 -7.44
C MET A 1 25.80 -0.16 -8.66
N SER A 2 26.50 -1.30 -8.77
CA SER A 2 26.39 -2.23 -9.89
C SER A 2 25.30 -3.26 -9.61
N TYR A 3 24.05 -2.91 -9.90
CA TYR A 3 23.14 -3.94 -10.34
C TYR A 3 23.67 -4.39 -11.70
N ARG A 4 24.49 -5.45 -11.75
CA ARG A 4 24.70 -6.20 -12.99
C ARG A 4 23.38 -6.93 -13.27
N LEU A 5 22.40 -6.16 -13.74
CA LEU A 5 21.36 -6.74 -14.58
C LEU A 5 22.13 -7.54 -15.64
N GLN A 6 21.79 -8.81 -15.81
CA GLN A 6 22.27 -9.63 -16.91
C GLN A 6 21.69 -9.07 -18.22
N LEU A 7 22.09 -7.86 -18.56
CA LEU A 7 21.89 -7.27 -19.85
C LEU A 7 22.99 -7.82 -20.73
N GLU A 8 22.60 -8.27 -21.92
CA GLU A 8 23.56 -8.53 -22.97
C GLU A 8 24.41 -7.29 -23.22
N HIS A 9 25.62 -7.51 -23.72
CA HIS A 9 26.56 -6.43 -23.96
C HIS A 9 25.93 -5.38 -24.88
N SER A 10 25.81 -4.15 -24.38
CA SER A 10 25.38 -2.99 -25.17
C SER A 10 26.48 -1.93 -25.15
N SER A 11 26.72 -1.31 -26.30
CA SER A 11 27.65 -0.20 -26.43
C SER A 11 27.15 1.09 -25.75
N ALA A 12 25.85 1.17 -25.47
CA ALA A 12 25.25 2.35 -24.84
C ALA A 12 25.66 2.46 -23.36
N PRO A 13 26.06 3.66 -22.89
CA PRO A 13 26.43 3.85 -21.49
C PRO A 13 25.22 3.73 -20.58
N MET A 14 25.34 2.94 -19.51
CA MET A 14 24.28 2.81 -18.51
C MET A 14 24.08 4.13 -17.75
N ARG A 15 22.86 4.67 -17.79
CA ARG A 15 22.46 5.90 -17.06
C ARG A 15 21.15 5.68 -16.33
N ARG A 16 20.99 6.36 -15.18
CA ARG A 16 19.73 6.41 -14.43
C ARG A 16 18.87 7.57 -14.96
N VAL A 17 17.56 7.35 -15.06
CA VAL A 17 16.59 8.39 -15.44
C VAL A 17 16.57 9.46 -14.36
N LYS A 18 16.89 10.72 -14.71
CA LYS A 18 16.87 11.86 -13.78
C LYS A 18 15.56 12.64 -13.84
N HIS A 19 15.00 12.79 -15.03
CA HIS A 19 13.78 13.56 -15.28
C HIS A 19 12.92 12.81 -16.29
N VAL A 20 11.61 12.96 -16.17
CA VAL A 20 10.62 12.42 -17.11
C VAL A 20 9.80 13.59 -17.65
N GLN A 21 9.95 13.87 -18.94
CA GLN A 21 9.20 14.93 -19.61
C GLN A 21 7.91 14.36 -20.21
N PHE A 22 6.77 14.97 -19.88
CA PHE A 22 5.49 14.62 -20.49
C PHE A 22 5.18 15.56 -21.66
N GLY A 23 4.51 15.05 -22.68
CA GLY A 23 4.11 15.79 -23.87
C GLY A 23 3.01 15.07 -24.64
N ILE A 24 2.56 15.69 -25.72
CA ILE A 24 1.63 15.13 -26.69
C ILE A 24 2.41 14.89 -27.98
N PHE A 25 2.23 13.73 -28.61
CA PHE A 25 2.96 13.42 -29.83
C PHE A 25 2.48 14.26 -31.02
N PRO A 26 3.39 14.95 -31.72
CA PRO A 26 3.11 15.52 -33.03
C PRO A 26 2.80 14.40 -34.04
N PRO A 27 1.89 14.61 -35.00
CA PRO A 27 1.60 13.63 -36.05
C PRO A 27 2.85 13.32 -36.90
N ASP A 28 3.71 14.32 -37.14
CA ASP A 28 4.94 14.15 -37.92
C ASP A 28 5.99 13.31 -37.19
N GLU A 29 6.09 13.49 -35.87
CA GLU A 29 6.99 12.69 -35.03
C GLU A 29 6.51 11.24 -34.93
N LEU A 30 5.19 11.00 -34.83
CA LEU A 30 4.62 9.66 -34.88
C LEU A 30 4.96 8.92 -36.16
N LYS A 31 4.86 9.59 -37.31
CA LYS A 31 5.24 9.01 -38.61
C LYS A 31 6.73 8.71 -38.67
N ARG A 32 7.59 9.60 -38.15
CA ARG A 32 9.05 9.39 -38.10
C ARG A 32 9.48 8.27 -37.16
N MET A 33 8.79 8.12 -36.03
CA MET A 33 9.07 7.07 -35.05
C MET A 33 8.52 5.71 -35.48
N SER A 34 7.47 5.70 -36.31
CA SER A 34 6.81 4.49 -36.75
C SER A 34 7.68 3.68 -37.72
N VAL A 35 7.72 2.37 -37.51
CA VAL A 35 8.47 1.42 -38.36
C VAL A 35 7.62 0.85 -39.48
N ALA A 36 6.29 0.79 -39.30
CA ALA A 36 5.35 0.27 -40.29
C ALA A 36 4.07 1.11 -40.35
N GLU A 37 3.62 1.42 -41.56
CA GLU A 37 2.26 1.90 -41.82
C GLU A 37 1.33 0.68 -41.92
N ILE A 38 0.20 0.71 -41.20
CA ILE A 38 -0.74 -0.39 -41.16
C ILE A 38 -1.96 -0.04 -41.99
N GLU A 39 -2.12 -0.76 -43.10
CA GLU A 39 -3.20 -0.56 -44.07
C GLU A 39 -4.21 -1.71 -44.02
N PHE A 40 -3.72 -2.93 -43.80
CA PHE A 40 -4.55 -4.13 -43.90
C PHE A 40 -5.13 -4.55 -42.54
N PRO A 41 -6.46 -4.77 -42.45
CA PRO A 41 -7.08 -5.30 -41.24
C PRO A 41 -6.86 -6.82 -41.08
N GLU A 42 -6.41 -7.51 -42.13
CA GLU A 42 -6.09 -8.94 -42.09
C GLU A 42 -4.79 -9.18 -41.31
N LEU A 43 -4.79 -10.23 -40.49
CA LEU A 43 -3.67 -10.53 -39.59
C LEU A 43 -2.61 -11.41 -40.25
N ARG A 44 -3.03 -12.33 -41.12
CA ARG A 44 -2.20 -13.33 -41.79
C ARG A 44 -2.56 -13.43 -43.26
N ASP A 45 -1.58 -13.78 -44.07
CA ASP A 45 -1.74 -14.09 -45.49
C ASP A 45 -2.31 -15.50 -45.69
N GLU A 46 -2.65 -15.83 -46.94
CA GLU A 46 -3.17 -17.16 -47.35
C GLU A 46 -2.19 -18.30 -46.99
N ASP A 47 -0.89 -18.01 -46.95
CA ASP A 47 0.18 -18.93 -46.53
C ASP A 47 0.32 -19.08 -45.00
N GLY A 48 -0.54 -18.44 -44.21
CA GLY A 48 -0.53 -18.51 -42.74
C GLY A 48 0.58 -17.71 -42.05
N LYS A 49 1.42 -16.99 -42.81
CA LYS A 49 2.44 -16.05 -42.30
C LYS A 49 1.80 -14.70 -41.92
N PRO A 50 2.40 -13.93 -40.98
CA PRO A 50 1.92 -12.59 -40.68
C PRO A 50 2.01 -11.67 -41.90
N LYS A 51 0.92 -10.96 -42.18
CA LYS A 51 0.82 -10.06 -43.34
C LYS A 51 1.66 -8.80 -43.16
N ILE A 52 2.47 -8.47 -44.16
CA ILE A 52 3.25 -7.22 -44.17
C ILE A 52 2.28 -6.03 -44.34
N GLY A 53 2.44 -4.99 -43.52
CA GLY A 53 1.48 -3.88 -43.46
C GLY A 53 0.17 -4.23 -42.75
N GLY A 54 0.09 -5.40 -42.11
CA GLY A 54 -1.00 -5.81 -41.22
C GLY A 54 -0.70 -5.55 -39.74
N LEU A 55 -1.66 -5.89 -38.86
CA LEU A 55 -1.50 -5.68 -37.41
C LEU A 55 -0.47 -6.61 -36.74
N LEU A 56 -0.03 -7.68 -37.39
CA LEU A 56 1.00 -8.60 -36.88
C LEU A 56 2.33 -8.46 -37.63
N ASP A 57 2.60 -7.28 -38.22
CA ASP A 57 3.82 -7.05 -39.00
C ASP A 57 5.09 -7.39 -38.16
N PRO A 58 5.98 -8.26 -38.67
CA PRO A 58 7.19 -8.69 -37.95
C PRO A 58 8.20 -7.56 -37.68
N ARG A 59 8.04 -6.40 -38.33
CA ARG A 59 8.80 -5.17 -38.02
C ARG A 59 8.38 -4.54 -36.69
N MET A 60 7.16 -4.77 -36.22
CA MET A 60 6.68 -4.23 -34.93
C MET A 60 7.15 -5.03 -33.71
N GLY A 61 7.88 -6.13 -33.93
CA GLY A 61 8.35 -7.06 -32.90
C GLY A 61 7.99 -8.49 -33.28
N THR A 62 8.27 -9.44 -32.38
CA THR A 62 7.82 -10.83 -32.52
C THR A 62 7.30 -11.37 -31.18
N ILE A 63 6.32 -12.27 -31.26
CA ILE A 63 5.78 -13.03 -30.12
C ILE A 63 6.22 -14.49 -30.20
N ASP A 64 6.62 -14.95 -31.38
CA ASP A 64 7.15 -16.28 -31.57
C ASP A 64 8.61 -16.34 -31.13
N ARG A 65 8.98 -17.39 -30.40
CA ARG A 65 10.37 -17.62 -29.96
C ARG A 65 11.28 -17.97 -31.13
N ASN A 66 10.73 -18.51 -32.21
CA ASN A 66 11.49 -18.96 -33.38
C ASN A 66 11.73 -17.83 -34.39
N ILE A 67 10.96 -16.73 -34.31
CA ILE A 67 11.02 -15.62 -35.26
C ILE A 67 11.70 -14.43 -34.58
N LYS A 68 12.74 -13.92 -35.23
CA LYS A 68 13.44 -12.70 -34.80
C LYS A 68 12.75 -11.47 -35.36
N CYS A 69 12.81 -10.36 -34.63
CA CYS A 69 12.27 -9.10 -35.11
C CYS A 69 13.04 -8.61 -36.34
N HIS A 70 12.33 -8.18 -37.38
CA HIS A 70 12.96 -7.68 -38.61
C HIS A 70 13.66 -6.32 -38.43
N THR A 71 13.37 -5.60 -37.34
CA THR A 71 13.89 -4.25 -37.09
C THR A 71 15.11 -4.27 -36.19
N CYS A 72 15.05 -4.95 -35.04
CA CYS A 72 16.16 -5.01 -34.10
C CYS A 72 16.95 -6.32 -34.15
N GLY A 73 16.46 -7.37 -34.82
CA GLY A 73 17.13 -8.68 -34.88
C GLY A 73 17.06 -9.50 -33.57
N GLU A 74 16.46 -8.93 -32.53
CA GLU A 74 16.39 -9.52 -31.20
C GLU A 74 15.26 -10.56 -31.05
N ASN A 75 15.40 -11.38 -30.02
CA ASN A 75 14.39 -12.36 -29.59
C ASN A 75 13.25 -11.69 -28.82
N MET A 76 12.13 -12.41 -28.62
CA MET A 76 10.92 -11.93 -27.92
C MET A 76 11.19 -11.31 -26.54
N SER A 77 12.14 -11.83 -25.76
CA SER A 77 12.43 -11.34 -24.40
C SER A 77 13.22 -10.02 -24.38
N MET A 78 14.05 -9.79 -25.40
CA MET A 78 14.95 -8.64 -25.47
C MET A 78 14.38 -7.50 -26.33
N CYS A 79 13.56 -7.84 -27.33
CA CYS A 79 12.88 -6.88 -28.18
C CYS A 79 11.89 -6.04 -27.36
N PRO A 80 12.03 -4.70 -27.30
CA PRO A 80 11.06 -3.83 -26.61
C PRO A 80 9.74 -3.69 -27.38
N GLY A 81 9.72 -4.10 -28.66
CA GLY A 81 8.65 -3.82 -29.61
C GLY A 81 8.77 -2.43 -30.24
N HIS A 82 8.31 -2.30 -31.48
CA HIS A 82 8.39 -1.07 -32.26
C HIS A 82 7.01 -0.57 -32.65
N PHE A 83 6.77 0.74 -32.49
CA PHE A 83 5.48 1.33 -32.83
C PHE A 83 5.25 1.34 -34.34
N GLY A 84 3.98 1.12 -34.72
CA GLY A 84 3.46 1.40 -36.05
C GLY A 84 2.56 2.63 -36.01
N HIS A 85 1.99 3.01 -37.15
CA HIS A 85 0.96 4.04 -37.21
C HIS A 85 -0.14 3.73 -38.22
N ILE A 86 -1.28 4.37 -38.01
CA ILE A 86 -2.42 4.41 -38.93
C ILE A 86 -2.69 5.86 -39.30
N THR A 87 -2.72 6.15 -40.59
CA THR A 87 -3.13 7.45 -41.12
C THR A 87 -4.66 7.49 -41.20
N LEU A 88 -5.30 8.38 -40.42
CA LEU A 88 -6.76 8.50 -40.42
C LEU A 88 -7.23 9.34 -41.62
N ALA A 89 -8.29 8.90 -42.30
CA ALA A 89 -8.86 9.60 -43.44
C ALA A 89 -9.45 10.97 -43.08
N LYS A 90 -9.93 11.13 -41.83
CA LYS A 90 -10.37 12.40 -41.24
C LYS A 90 -9.84 12.52 -39.81
N PRO A 91 -9.57 13.74 -39.30
CA PRO A 91 -9.13 13.93 -37.93
C PRO A 91 -10.26 13.60 -36.94
N VAL A 92 -9.89 13.06 -35.79
CA VAL A 92 -10.80 12.55 -34.76
C VAL A 92 -10.46 13.19 -33.41
N PHE A 93 -11.46 13.46 -32.57
CA PHE A 93 -11.22 13.96 -31.22
C PHE A 93 -10.58 12.89 -30.34
N HIS A 94 -9.48 13.22 -29.67
CA HIS A 94 -9.00 12.41 -28.56
C HIS A 94 -9.91 12.60 -27.35
N ILE A 95 -10.57 11.53 -26.89
CA ILE A 95 -11.57 11.61 -25.82
C ILE A 95 -11.02 12.18 -24.50
N GLY A 96 -9.75 11.95 -24.19
CA GLY A 96 -9.09 12.51 -23.01
C GLY A 96 -8.90 14.02 -23.07
N PHE A 97 -8.80 14.60 -24.27
CA PHE A 97 -8.51 16.02 -24.48
C PHE A 97 -9.73 16.83 -24.90
N ILE A 98 -10.88 16.23 -25.23
CA ILE A 98 -12.06 16.96 -25.71
C ILE A 98 -12.49 18.12 -24.78
N THR A 99 -12.42 17.91 -23.46
CA THR A 99 -12.75 18.95 -22.48
C THR A 99 -11.72 20.09 -22.50
N LYS A 100 -10.45 19.77 -22.76
CA LYS A 100 -9.35 20.73 -22.87
C LYS A 100 -9.45 21.52 -24.18
N VAL A 101 -9.68 20.84 -25.31
CA VAL A 101 -9.94 21.43 -26.62
C VAL A 101 -11.11 22.41 -26.53
N LYS A 102 -12.23 22.02 -25.89
CA LYS A 102 -13.35 22.92 -25.65
C LYS A 102 -12.93 24.19 -24.90
N LYS A 103 -12.17 24.06 -23.80
CA LYS A 103 -11.69 25.23 -23.04
C LYS A 103 -10.77 26.11 -23.87
N VAL A 104 -9.88 25.54 -24.68
CA VAL A 104 -9.01 26.30 -25.58
C VAL A 104 -9.83 27.05 -26.62
N LEU A 105 -10.83 26.42 -27.24
CA LEU A 105 -11.76 27.06 -28.18
C LEU A 105 -12.56 28.20 -27.53
N GLU A 106 -12.89 28.09 -26.25
CA GLU A 106 -13.52 29.17 -25.49
C GLU A 106 -12.53 30.30 -25.11
N CYS A 107 -11.21 30.05 -25.17
CA CYS A 107 -10.17 31.07 -24.94
C CYS A 107 -9.82 31.86 -26.20
N VAL A 108 -9.75 31.19 -27.34
CA VAL A 108 -9.33 31.80 -28.61
C VAL A 108 -10.52 32.26 -29.44
N CYS A 109 -10.27 33.14 -30.40
CA CYS A 109 -11.25 33.56 -31.38
C CYS A 109 -11.44 32.47 -32.44
N TRP A 110 -12.68 32.10 -32.72
CA TRP A 110 -13.04 31.04 -33.66
C TRP A 110 -12.50 31.27 -35.09
N GLU A 111 -12.48 32.54 -35.53
CA GLU A 111 -12.08 32.89 -36.90
C GLU A 111 -10.57 33.15 -37.06
N CYS A 112 -9.98 34.00 -36.21
CA CYS A 112 -8.58 34.41 -36.32
C CYS A 112 -7.59 33.64 -35.42
N GLY A 113 -8.05 32.79 -34.51
CA GLY A 113 -7.18 32.00 -33.61
C GLY A 113 -6.48 32.79 -32.50
N LYS A 114 -6.66 34.12 -32.44
CA LYS A 114 -6.08 35.00 -31.42
C LYS A 114 -6.71 34.75 -30.04
N LEU A 115 -5.91 34.84 -28.98
CA LEU A 115 -6.42 34.83 -27.60
C LEU A 115 -7.40 35.99 -27.36
N LYS A 116 -8.56 35.71 -26.77
CA LYS A 116 -9.57 36.72 -26.38
C LYS A 116 -9.17 37.39 -25.07
N ALA A 117 -7.97 37.95 -25.02
CA ALA A 117 -7.46 38.66 -23.88
C ALA A 117 -6.91 40.02 -24.28
N ASP A 118 -7.07 40.98 -23.38
CA ASP A 118 -6.39 42.26 -23.46
C ASP A 118 -5.20 42.23 -22.51
N TYR A 119 -3.99 42.27 -23.09
CA TYR A 119 -2.73 42.25 -22.36
C TYR A 119 -2.52 43.52 -21.51
N ASN A 120 -3.24 44.60 -21.81
CA ASN A 120 -3.20 45.85 -21.05
C ASN A 120 -4.07 45.83 -19.79
N ASN A 121 -4.98 44.86 -19.68
CA ASN A 121 -5.89 44.79 -18.54
C ASN A 121 -5.14 44.33 -17.27
N PRO A 122 -5.20 45.09 -16.15
CA PRO A 122 -4.50 44.74 -14.92
C PRO A 122 -4.91 43.39 -14.34
N GLU A 123 -6.15 42.95 -14.56
CA GLU A 123 -6.62 41.62 -14.14
C GLU A 123 -5.93 40.50 -14.93
N PHE A 124 -5.72 40.69 -16.23
CA PHE A 124 -5.03 39.71 -17.07
C PHE A 124 -3.52 39.65 -16.77
N GLN A 125 -2.90 40.79 -16.46
CA GLN A 125 -1.50 40.83 -16.01
C GLN A 125 -1.28 40.09 -14.68
N LYS A 126 -2.23 40.16 -13.74
CA LYS A 126 -2.20 39.34 -12.52
C LYS A 126 -2.29 37.84 -12.84
N ILE A 127 -3.08 37.45 -13.85
CA ILE A 127 -3.19 36.07 -14.29
C ILE A 127 -1.85 35.59 -14.87
N MET A 128 -1.20 36.40 -15.71
CA MET A 128 0.09 36.07 -16.35
C MET A 128 1.22 35.86 -15.34
N LYS A 129 1.19 36.57 -14.20
CA LYS A 129 2.14 36.38 -13.08
C LYS A 129 1.97 35.03 -12.35
N THR A 130 0.93 34.25 -12.65
CA THR A 130 0.74 32.93 -12.03
C THR A 130 1.76 31.93 -12.58
N PRO A 131 2.64 31.33 -11.74
CA PRO A 131 3.69 30.43 -12.23
C PRO A 131 3.14 29.06 -12.66
N ASP A 132 2.14 28.54 -11.95
CA ASP A 132 1.54 27.25 -12.23
C ASP A 132 0.73 27.27 -13.54
N ALA A 133 1.24 26.63 -14.60
CA ALA A 133 0.61 26.59 -15.92
C ALA A 133 -0.85 26.06 -15.90
N THR A 134 -1.14 25.06 -15.07
CA THR A 134 -2.51 24.49 -14.96
C THR A 134 -3.50 25.49 -14.34
N ARG A 135 -3.07 26.21 -13.30
CA ARG A 135 -3.90 27.24 -12.65
C ARG A 135 -4.02 28.47 -13.55
N ARG A 136 -2.94 28.85 -14.24
CA ARG A 136 -2.94 29.91 -15.25
C ARG A 136 -4.00 29.62 -16.31
N MET A 137 -4.03 28.42 -16.87
CA MET A 137 -5.04 28.06 -17.87
C MET A 137 -6.48 28.16 -17.35
N ALA A 138 -6.74 27.74 -16.11
CA ALA A 138 -8.08 27.87 -15.54
C ALA A 138 -8.51 29.34 -15.43
N ARG A 139 -7.61 30.22 -14.97
CA ARG A 139 -7.86 31.66 -14.85
C ARG A 139 -8.01 32.35 -16.21
N VAL A 140 -7.13 32.03 -17.17
CA VAL A 140 -7.23 32.53 -18.55
C VAL A 140 -8.57 32.12 -19.16
N TRP A 141 -8.99 30.86 -18.96
CA TRP A 141 -10.29 30.39 -19.42
C TRP A 141 -11.47 31.11 -18.75
N ASP A 142 -11.42 31.31 -17.43
CA ASP A 142 -12.45 32.05 -16.70
C ASP A 142 -12.56 33.51 -17.16
N TYR A 143 -11.44 34.12 -17.55
CA TYR A 143 -11.39 35.44 -18.14
C TYR A 143 -11.93 35.47 -19.58
N CYS A 144 -11.50 34.55 -20.44
CA CYS A 144 -11.85 34.57 -21.86
C CYS A 144 -13.27 34.07 -22.16
N LYS A 145 -13.88 33.25 -21.29
CA LYS A 145 -15.25 32.72 -21.51
C LYS A 145 -16.33 33.80 -21.45
N THR A 146 -16.09 34.90 -20.74
CA THR A 146 -17.04 36.02 -20.62
C THR A 146 -17.03 36.92 -21.86
N ARG A 147 -15.91 36.96 -22.58
CA ARG A 147 -15.72 37.78 -23.78
C ARG A 147 -16.39 37.15 -25.01
N THR A 148 -17.36 37.87 -25.55
CA THR A 148 -18.26 37.44 -26.63
C THR A 148 -17.91 38.01 -28.00
N THR A 149 -17.00 38.97 -28.07
CA THR A 149 -16.53 39.62 -29.30
C THR A 149 -15.00 39.66 -29.32
N CYS A 150 -14.42 39.52 -30.52
CA CYS A 150 -12.98 39.73 -30.70
C CYS A 150 -12.73 41.24 -30.84
N GLU A 151 -12.21 41.88 -29.80
CA GLU A 151 -11.95 43.33 -29.78
C GLU A 151 -11.00 43.75 -30.90
N LYS A 152 -11.45 44.68 -31.76
CA LYS A 152 -10.59 45.45 -32.67
C LYS A 152 -9.93 46.57 -31.88
N PRO A 153 -8.63 46.88 -32.09
CA PRO A 153 -8.06 48.11 -31.55
C PRO A 153 -8.84 49.30 -32.10
N ALA A 154 -9.10 50.30 -31.25
CA ALA A 154 -9.68 51.56 -31.69
C ALA A 154 -8.62 52.38 -32.44
N ASN A 155 -8.99 52.82 -33.65
CA ASN A 155 -8.29 53.73 -34.57
C ASN A 155 -7.21 53.11 -35.47
N ASP A 156 -7.59 52.89 -36.74
CA ASP A 156 -6.88 53.45 -37.88
C ASP A 156 -7.98 54.08 -38.76
N ASP A 157 -8.05 55.41 -38.75
CA ASP A 157 -8.94 56.17 -39.63
C ASP A 157 -8.58 55.91 -41.10
N GLU A 158 -9.62 55.95 -41.93
CA GLU A 158 -9.57 55.80 -43.37
C GLU A 158 -8.50 56.71 -44.02
N ASN A 159 -7.55 56.08 -44.72
CA ASN A 159 -6.91 56.49 -45.99
C ASN A 159 -5.42 56.15 -46.01
N GLY A 160 -5.05 55.09 -46.74
CA GLY A 160 -3.66 54.76 -47.04
C GLY A 160 -3.55 53.42 -47.76
N VAL A 161 -3.33 53.48 -49.07
CA VAL A 161 -3.11 52.35 -49.99
C VAL A 161 -2.05 51.37 -49.43
N PRO A 162 -2.22 50.04 -49.54
CA PRO A 162 -1.22 49.10 -49.07
C PRO A 162 -0.07 48.99 -50.07
N ASP A 163 1.15 49.38 -49.67
CA ASP A 163 2.35 49.07 -50.45
C ASP A 163 2.97 47.75 -49.98
N ALA A 164 3.04 46.81 -50.92
CA ALA A 164 3.50 45.46 -50.74
C ALA A 164 4.99 45.37 -51.03
N SER A 165 5.85 45.58 -50.02
CA SER A 165 7.24 45.12 -50.11
C SER A 165 7.93 45.12 -48.74
N ARG A 166 8.09 43.92 -48.17
CA ARG A 166 9.29 43.46 -47.41
C ARG A 166 8.96 42.17 -46.65
N ALA A 167 8.81 41.10 -47.43
CA ALA A 167 9.17 39.77 -46.98
C ALA A 167 10.60 39.52 -47.48
N ASN A 168 11.57 39.38 -46.55
CA ASN A 168 12.66 38.39 -46.61
C ASN A 168 13.73 38.66 -45.54
N GLY A 169 13.91 37.68 -44.65
CA GLY A 169 15.22 37.06 -44.50
C GLY A 169 16.14 37.46 -43.33
N VAL A 170 16.35 36.45 -42.46
CA VAL A 170 17.65 36.00 -41.92
C VAL A 170 18.06 36.44 -40.50
N LEU A 171 18.51 35.40 -39.78
CA LEU A 171 19.01 35.25 -38.41
C LEU A 171 20.33 36.00 -38.10
N GLY A 172 20.52 36.39 -36.83
CA GLY A 172 21.84 36.24 -36.17
C GLY A 172 22.30 37.30 -35.15
N LYS A 173 22.47 36.84 -33.89
CA LYS A 173 23.47 37.21 -32.85
C LYS A 173 23.29 38.47 -31.96
N ASN A 174 22.96 38.20 -30.68
CA ASN A 174 23.63 38.57 -29.41
C ASN A 174 24.15 40.00 -29.10
N PRO A 175 24.25 40.39 -27.80
CA PRO A 175 23.58 41.61 -27.30
C PRO A 175 24.47 42.69 -26.62
N ALA A 176 23.81 43.84 -26.38
CA ALA A 176 23.99 44.86 -25.31
C ALA A 176 25.19 45.85 -25.41
N PRO A 177 25.18 46.99 -24.67
CA PRO A 177 24.08 47.84 -24.17
C PRO A 177 24.32 49.35 -24.44
N ASN A 178 23.26 50.17 -24.38
CA ASN A 178 23.24 51.54 -23.81
C ASN A 178 22.16 52.41 -24.46
N SER A 179 20.95 52.32 -23.91
CA SER A 179 20.06 53.48 -23.79
C SER A 179 19.04 53.16 -22.70
N VAL A 180 19.19 53.88 -21.60
CA VAL A 180 18.27 53.93 -20.46
C VAL A 180 16.98 54.59 -20.90
N ASP A 181 16.03 53.79 -21.38
CA ASP A 181 14.59 54.12 -21.49
C ASP A 181 13.78 52.80 -21.53
N GLY A 182 13.97 51.99 -20.49
CA GLY A 182 13.35 50.67 -20.36
C GLY A 182 12.36 50.62 -19.22
N LEU A 183 11.10 51.00 -19.46
CA LEU A 183 9.95 50.55 -18.66
C LEU A 183 8.66 50.78 -19.47
N ILE A 184 7.90 49.70 -19.66
CA ILE A 184 6.66 49.57 -20.45
C ILE A 184 6.94 49.37 -21.96
N GLY A 185 7.44 48.18 -22.30
CA GLY A 185 7.23 47.63 -23.64
C GLY A 185 5.73 47.44 -23.85
N THR A 186 5.08 48.41 -24.50
CA THR A 186 3.71 48.27 -24.98
C THR A 186 3.72 47.15 -26.02
N PHE A 187 3.32 45.95 -25.63
CA PHE A 187 2.95 44.89 -26.56
C PHE A 187 1.87 45.47 -27.47
N LYS A 188 2.17 45.75 -28.75
CA LYS A 188 1.14 46.12 -29.73
C LYS A 188 0.36 44.85 -30.08
N PRO A 189 -0.90 44.69 -29.63
CA PRO A 189 -1.67 43.51 -29.96
C PRO A 189 -1.98 43.51 -31.47
N LYS A 190 -1.80 42.38 -32.15
CA LYS A 190 -2.32 42.20 -33.52
C LYS A 190 -3.81 42.58 -33.56
N PRO A 191 -4.31 43.33 -34.54
CA PRO A 191 -5.71 43.75 -34.56
C PRO A 191 -6.65 42.53 -34.55
N GLY A 192 -7.65 42.52 -33.65
CA GLY A 192 -8.67 41.47 -33.64
C GLY A 192 -9.60 41.57 -34.85
N CYS A 193 -10.32 40.50 -35.18
CA CYS A 193 -11.15 40.47 -36.39
C CYS A 193 -12.56 41.05 -36.21
N GLY A 194 -13.01 41.36 -34.99
CA GLY A 194 -14.37 41.87 -34.74
C GLY A 194 -15.48 40.80 -34.72
N ALA A 195 -15.16 39.53 -34.98
CA ALA A 195 -16.16 38.47 -35.07
C ALA A 195 -16.82 38.17 -33.71
N LYS A 196 -18.15 37.97 -33.74
CA LYS A 196 -18.92 37.47 -32.59
C LYS A 196 -18.55 36.00 -32.34
N GLN A 197 -18.39 35.66 -31.07
CA GLN A 197 -17.93 34.34 -30.66
C GLN A 197 -19.11 33.42 -30.32
N PRO A 198 -19.13 32.20 -30.87
CA PRO A 198 -20.15 31.23 -30.52
C PRO A 198 -19.96 30.70 -29.10
N THR A 199 -21.04 30.16 -28.54
CA THR A 199 -20.97 29.39 -27.29
C THR A 199 -20.86 27.90 -27.58
N PHE A 200 -19.81 27.27 -27.05
CA PHE A 200 -19.55 25.84 -27.26
C PHE A 200 -20.25 25.00 -26.17
N ARG A 201 -21.00 23.97 -26.59
CA ARG A 201 -21.58 22.97 -25.70
C ARG A 201 -21.08 21.58 -26.10
N LYS A 202 -20.84 20.73 -25.11
CA LYS A 202 -20.40 19.35 -25.30
C LYS A 202 -21.54 18.40 -24.97
N THR A 203 -21.74 17.39 -25.80
CA THR A 203 -22.72 16.31 -25.64
C THR A 203 -22.07 15.03 -26.17
N GLY A 204 -21.77 14.07 -25.28
CA GLY A 204 -20.97 12.91 -25.66
C GLY A 204 -19.57 13.30 -26.15
N TRP A 205 -19.23 12.94 -27.39
CA TRP A 205 -17.98 13.28 -28.07
C TRP A 205 -18.09 14.41 -29.09
N THR A 206 -19.28 14.95 -29.34
CA THR A 206 -19.48 16.07 -30.28
C THR A 206 -19.47 17.41 -29.55
N ILE A 207 -19.06 18.45 -30.27
CA ILE A 207 -19.12 19.83 -29.80
C ILE A 207 -20.12 20.57 -30.70
N TYR A 208 -21.17 21.12 -30.08
CA TYR A 208 -22.16 21.95 -30.74
C TYR A 208 -21.86 23.43 -30.51
N VAL A 209 -22.12 24.23 -31.53
CA VAL A 209 -22.08 25.69 -31.47
C VAL A 209 -23.50 26.23 -31.40
N LYS A 210 -23.71 27.15 -30.46
CA LYS A 210 -24.90 28.01 -30.44
C LYS A 210 -24.46 29.44 -30.76
N ALA A 211 -24.88 29.94 -31.93
CA ALA A 211 -24.73 31.34 -32.29
C ALA A 211 -25.61 32.20 -31.35
N ARG A 212 -25.06 33.30 -30.84
CA ARG A 212 -25.84 34.28 -30.04
C ARG A 212 -26.40 35.34 -30.98
N THR A 213 -27.69 35.23 -31.32
CA THR A 213 -28.47 36.34 -31.88
C THR A 213 -28.78 37.38 -30.78
N THR A 214 -28.94 38.63 -31.17
CA THR A 214 -29.46 39.71 -30.30
C THR A 214 -30.90 39.38 -29.90
N ALA A 215 -31.34 39.91 -28.76
CA ALA A 215 -32.63 39.60 -28.11
C ALA A 215 -33.90 40.02 -28.91
N SER A 216 -33.80 40.21 -30.22
CA SER A 216 -34.87 40.71 -31.10
C SER A 216 -35.32 39.74 -32.20
N ASP A 217 -34.70 38.57 -32.35
CA ASP A 217 -35.13 37.56 -33.34
C ASP A 217 -35.71 36.31 -32.64
N GLU A 218 -37.03 36.11 -32.78
CA GLU A 218 -37.82 35.00 -32.21
C GLU A 218 -37.62 33.65 -32.95
N VAL A 219 -36.47 33.42 -33.59
CA VAL A 219 -36.15 32.10 -34.16
C VAL A 219 -35.24 31.35 -33.20
N PRO A 220 -35.60 30.14 -32.73
CA PRO A 220 -34.72 29.34 -31.90
C PRO A 220 -33.45 29.01 -32.70
N SER A 221 -32.34 29.64 -32.33
CA SER A 221 -31.01 29.40 -32.94
C SER A 221 -30.74 27.90 -33.05
N GLU A 222 -30.62 27.39 -34.28
CA GLU A 222 -30.29 25.99 -34.54
C GLU A 222 -28.93 25.63 -33.92
N ARG A 223 -28.81 24.41 -33.40
CA ARG A 223 -27.55 23.88 -32.88
C ARG A 223 -26.79 23.28 -34.05
N GLU A 224 -25.75 23.98 -34.50
CA GLU A 224 -24.88 23.47 -35.57
C GLU A 224 -23.78 22.59 -34.97
N GLU A 225 -23.54 21.43 -35.58
CA GLU A 225 -22.44 20.55 -35.21
C GLU A 225 -21.12 21.06 -35.77
N VAL A 226 -20.10 21.15 -34.91
CA VAL A 226 -18.77 21.59 -35.35
C VAL A 226 -17.99 20.41 -35.91
N THR A 227 -17.57 20.52 -37.17
CA THR A 227 -16.68 19.55 -37.80
C THR A 227 -15.27 19.59 -37.19
N VAL A 228 -14.65 18.41 -37.03
CA VAL A 228 -13.31 18.29 -36.44
C VAL A 228 -12.25 19.01 -37.28
N ASP A 229 -12.39 18.98 -38.61
CA ASP A 229 -11.52 19.68 -39.55
C ASP A 229 -11.48 21.19 -39.27
N ARG A 230 -12.64 21.80 -38.99
CA ARG A 230 -12.74 23.22 -38.68
C ARG A 230 -12.07 23.56 -37.34
N VAL A 231 -12.24 22.70 -36.33
CA VAL A 231 -11.52 22.84 -35.05
C VAL A 231 -10.01 22.77 -35.25
N LEU A 232 -9.52 21.83 -36.05
CA LEU A 232 -8.10 21.69 -36.34
C LEU A 232 -7.54 22.95 -37.01
N GLN A 233 -8.25 23.52 -37.99
CA GLN A 233 -7.84 24.76 -38.64
C GLN A 233 -7.76 25.94 -37.65
N THR A 234 -8.71 26.06 -36.72
CA THR A 234 -8.66 27.10 -35.68
C THR A 234 -7.51 26.88 -34.70
N LEU A 235 -7.24 25.64 -34.29
CA LEU A 235 -6.12 25.34 -33.37
C LEU A 235 -4.75 25.60 -34.01
N LYS A 236 -4.61 25.36 -35.32
CA LYS A 236 -3.38 25.67 -36.09
C LYS A 236 -3.09 27.17 -36.21
N LYS A 237 -4.12 28.01 -36.14
CA LYS A 237 -3.99 29.48 -36.20
C LYS A 237 -3.44 30.08 -34.89
N ILE A 238 -3.40 29.33 -33.80
CA ILE A 238 -2.92 29.80 -32.50
C ILE A 238 -1.41 30.03 -32.56
N SER A 239 -0.95 31.20 -32.11
CA SER A 239 0.48 31.52 -32.02
C SER A 239 1.15 30.83 -30.82
N ASP A 240 2.47 30.63 -30.87
CA ASP A 240 3.21 30.02 -29.75
C ASP A 240 3.13 30.88 -28.48
N GLU A 241 3.20 32.20 -28.62
CA GLU A 241 3.02 33.16 -27.52
C GLU A 241 1.62 33.04 -26.88
N ASP A 242 0.57 32.90 -27.70
CA ASP A 242 -0.80 32.69 -27.20
C ASP A 242 -0.95 31.32 -26.52
N ALA A 243 -0.26 30.28 -26.99
CA ALA A 243 -0.26 28.97 -26.33
C ALA A 243 0.43 29.03 -24.96
N GLU A 244 1.59 29.69 -24.87
CA GLU A 244 2.32 29.89 -23.62
C GLU A 244 1.49 30.68 -22.61
N THR A 245 0.84 31.76 -23.03
CA THR A 245 -0.01 32.58 -22.15
C THR A 245 -1.21 31.80 -21.62
N ILE A 246 -1.83 30.94 -22.43
CA ILE A 246 -2.86 29.99 -21.98
C ILE A 246 -2.30 29.03 -20.92
N GLY A 247 -0.99 28.73 -20.92
CA GLY A 247 -0.37 27.74 -20.03
C GLY A 247 -0.16 26.39 -20.70
N ILE A 248 0.05 26.38 -22.01
CA ILE A 248 0.42 25.22 -22.81
C ILE A 248 1.83 25.46 -23.36
N ASP A 249 2.70 24.47 -23.22
CA ASP A 249 4.05 24.53 -23.79
C ASP A 249 3.98 24.24 -25.30
N PRO A 250 4.43 25.18 -26.16
CA PRO A 250 4.37 25.01 -27.61
C PRO A 250 5.30 23.91 -28.12
N TYR A 251 6.40 23.60 -27.42
CA TYR A 251 7.34 22.59 -27.88
C TYR A 251 6.84 21.16 -27.61
N TYR A 252 6.21 20.94 -26.44
CA TYR A 252 5.81 19.59 -26.02
C TYR A 252 4.31 19.29 -26.14
N ALA A 253 3.43 20.29 -26.23
CA ALA A 253 1.99 20.07 -26.11
C ALA A 253 1.13 21.04 -26.94
N ARG A 254 1.55 21.37 -28.17
CA ARG A 254 0.77 22.26 -29.06
C ARG A 254 -0.71 21.85 -29.13
N PRO A 255 -1.65 22.82 -29.08
CA PRO A 255 -3.09 22.54 -29.01
C PRO A 255 -3.63 21.65 -30.13
N GLU A 256 -3.10 21.78 -31.34
CA GLU A 256 -3.50 21.00 -32.51
C GLU A 256 -3.22 19.49 -32.36
N TRP A 257 -2.21 19.10 -31.59
CA TRP A 257 -1.85 17.69 -31.37
C TRP A 257 -2.85 16.98 -30.44
N MET A 258 -3.77 17.71 -29.81
CA MET A 258 -4.88 17.13 -29.04
C MET A 258 -5.89 16.39 -29.94
N LEU A 259 -5.86 16.65 -31.25
CA LEU A 259 -6.65 15.95 -32.25
C LEU A 259 -5.82 14.82 -32.88
N LEU A 260 -6.44 13.67 -33.08
CA LEU A 260 -5.80 12.52 -33.70
C LEU A 260 -5.94 12.60 -35.22
N HIS A 261 -4.82 12.84 -35.90
CA HIS A 261 -4.74 12.68 -37.36
C HIS A 261 -3.98 11.39 -37.72
N VAL A 262 -2.93 11.10 -36.96
CA VAL A 262 -2.15 9.87 -37.04
C VAL A 262 -2.33 9.14 -35.71
N MET A 263 -2.76 7.88 -35.77
CA MET A 263 -2.95 7.07 -34.58
C MET A 263 -1.75 6.11 -34.41
N PRO A 264 -1.03 6.16 -33.27
CA PRO A 264 0.03 5.20 -33.01
C PRO A 264 -0.57 3.81 -32.75
N VAL A 265 0.03 2.80 -33.37
CA VAL A 265 -0.32 1.41 -33.12
C VAL A 265 0.71 0.82 -32.16
N PRO A 266 0.28 0.38 -30.96
CA PRO A 266 1.20 -0.20 -30.00
C PRO A 266 1.79 -1.52 -30.54
N PRO A 267 3.05 -1.82 -30.21
CA PRO A 267 3.71 -3.05 -30.62
C PRO A 267 3.06 -4.28 -29.97
N MET A 268 3.40 -5.45 -30.51
CA MET A 268 2.91 -6.74 -30.02
C MET A 268 3.22 -7.01 -28.54
N ALA A 269 4.30 -6.45 -27.98
CA ALA A 269 4.62 -6.55 -26.55
C ALA A 269 3.52 -5.96 -25.64
N VAL A 270 2.76 -4.97 -26.12
CA VAL A 270 1.64 -4.34 -25.38
C VAL A 270 0.32 -5.10 -25.55
N ARG A 271 0.18 -5.82 -26.68
CA ARG A 271 -1.02 -6.55 -27.11
C ARG A 271 -0.67 -8.00 -27.48
N PRO A 272 -0.24 -8.82 -26.51
CA PRO A 272 0.24 -10.16 -26.80
C PRO A 272 -0.89 -11.07 -27.29
N SER A 273 -0.61 -11.87 -28.33
CA SER A 273 -1.45 -12.97 -28.79
C SER A 273 -1.23 -14.20 -27.89
N ILE A 274 -2.31 -14.88 -27.50
CA ILE A 274 -2.23 -16.14 -26.76
C ILE A 274 -2.56 -17.28 -27.72
N GLN A 275 -1.60 -18.17 -27.94
CA GLN A 275 -1.85 -19.41 -28.70
C GLN A 275 -2.36 -20.48 -27.74
N MET A 276 -3.61 -20.95 -27.93
CA MET A 276 -4.18 -22.05 -27.15
C MET A 276 -3.79 -23.42 -27.72
N SER A 277 -3.70 -23.51 -29.05
CA SER A 277 -3.27 -24.69 -29.82
C SER A 277 -2.53 -24.22 -31.08
N ALA A 278 -1.83 -25.13 -31.77
CA ALA A 278 -1.03 -24.79 -32.98
C ALA A 278 -1.83 -24.05 -34.08
N THR A 279 -3.14 -24.30 -34.18
CA THR A 279 -4.04 -23.68 -35.17
C THR A 279 -4.87 -22.52 -34.64
N ASN A 280 -5.14 -22.44 -33.33
CA ASN A 280 -6.06 -21.46 -32.74
C ASN A 280 -5.30 -20.40 -31.92
N ALA A 281 -5.12 -19.23 -32.53
CA ALA A 281 -4.62 -18.03 -31.86
C ALA A 281 -5.79 -17.17 -31.37
N CYS A 282 -5.72 -16.76 -30.10
CA CYS A 282 -6.61 -15.78 -29.51
C CYS A 282 -5.86 -14.45 -29.39
N GLU A 283 -6.32 -13.45 -30.14
CA GLU A 283 -5.71 -12.12 -30.15
C GLU A 283 -6.19 -11.26 -28.99
N ASP A 284 -5.38 -10.25 -28.65
CA ASP A 284 -5.72 -9.30 -27.59
C ASP A 284 -6.93 -8.42 -27.95
N ASP A 285 -7.67 -7.99 -26.93
CA ASP A 285 -8.81 -7.07 -27.02
C ASP A 285 -8.47 -5.79 -27.80
N LEU A 286 -7.24 -5.27 -27.66
CA LEU A 286 -6.77 -4.09 -28.39
C LEU A 286 -6.56 -4.37 -29.89
N THR A 287 -6.07 -5.55 -30.25
CA THR A 287 -5.87 -5.96 -31.65
C THR A 287 -7.20 -6.03 -32.37
N HIS A 288 -8.22 -6.62 -31.75
CA HIS A 288 -9.58 -6.64 -32.30
C HIS A 288 -10.11 -5.23 -32.53
N LYS A 289 -9.90 -4.32 -31.58
CA LYS A 289 -10.39 -2.96 -31.72
C LYS A 289 -9.65 -2.15 -32.79
N LEU A 290 -8.34 -2.35 -32.94
CA LEU A 290 -7.55 -1.76 -34.02
C LEU A 290 -8.00 -2.25 -35.39
N ASN A 291 -8.40 -3.53 -35.49
CA ASN A 291 -8.97 -4.09 -36.71
C ASN A 291 -10.28 -3.38 -37.10
N ASP A 292 -11.17 -3.13 -36.14
CA ASP A 292 -12.40 -2.35 -36.37
C ASP A 292 -12.09 -0.91 -36.82
N ILE A 293 -11.08 -0.27 -36.21
CA ILE A 293 -10.65 1.09 -36.60
C ILE A 293 -10.14 1.09 -38.06
N LEU A 294 -9.29 0.14 -38.43
CA LEU A 294 -8.78 0.01 -39.81
C LEU A 294 -9.91 -0.19 -40.82
N LYS A 295 -10.85 -1.09 -40.54
CA LYS A 295 -12.02 -1.33 -41.41
C LYS A 295 -12.88 -0.09 -41.59
N SER A 296 -13.17 0.64 -40.51
CA SER A 296 -13.93 1.89 -40.59
C SER A 296 -13.17 2.98 -41.32
N ASN A 297 -11.84 3.07 -41.14
CA ASN A 297 -11.00 4.06 -41.81
C ASN A 297 -10.91 3.81 -43.32
N ALA A 298 -10.68 2.55 -43.73
CA ALA A 298 -10.62 2.16 -45.14
C ALA A 298 -11.95 2.44 -45.86
N ARG A 299 -13.08 2.09 -45.23
CA ARG A 299 -14.42 2.42 -45.77
C ARG A 299 -14.64 3.92 -45.91
N LEU A 300 -14.26 4.70 -44.90
CA LEU A 300 -14.36 6.16 -44.95
C LEU A 300 -13.51 6.74 -46.08
N GLN A 301 -12.29 6.23 -46.27
CA GLN A 301 -11.40 6.66 -47.36
C GLN A 301 -11.99 6.36 -48.73
N SER A 302 -12.53 5.15 -48.96
CA SER A 302 -13.22 4.80 -50.20
C SER A 302 -14.41 5.73 -50.47
N CYS A 303 -15.25 5.99 -49.48
CA CYS A 303 -16.39 6.91 -49.64
C CYS A 303 -15.97 8.34 -49.98
N VAL A 304 -14.85 8.82 -49.42
CA VAL A 304 -14.30 10.15 -49.73
C VAL A 304 -13.76 10.20 -51.16
N VAL A 305 -13.08 9.14 -51.61
CA VAL A 305 -12.54 9.05 -52.98
C VAL A 305 -13.65 8.92 -54.03
N GLU A 306 -14.69 8.15 -53.74
CA GLU A 306 -15.86 7.95 -54.61
C GLU A 306 -16.81 9.17 -54.65
N GLY A 307 -16.61 10.17 -53.77
CA GLY A 307 -17.45 11.36 -53.73
C GLY A 307 -18.85 11.12 -53.16
N ALA A 308 -18.97 10.26 -52.13
CA ALA A 308 -20.25 9.93 -51.52
C ALA A 308 -20.97 11.15 -50.88
N PRO A 309 -22.31 11.13 -50.74
CA PRO A 309 -23.07 12.23 -50.13
C PRO A 309 -22.59 12.57 -48.70
N ALA A 310 -22.55 13.86 -48.37
CA ALA A 310 -22.00 14.37 -47.11
C ALA A 310 -22.61 13.72 -45.85
N HIS A 311 -23.90 13.41 -45.87
CA HIS A 311 -24.60 12.75 -44.77
C HIS A 311 -24.09 11.31 -44.52
N VAL A 312 -23.71 10.58 -45.57
CA VAL A 312 -23.14 9.22 -45.44
C VAL A 312 -21.73 9.31 -44.86
N THR A 313 -20.92 10.25 -45.34
CA THR A 313 -19.57 10.51 -44.83
C THR A 313 -19.60 10.88 -43.35
N SER A 314 -20.55 11.71 -42.91
CA SER A 314 -20.72 12.06 -41.48
C SER A 314 -20.93 10.83 -40.59
N LYS A 315 -21.79 9.89 -41.01
CA LYS A 315 -22.04 8.64 -40.26
C LYS A 315 -20.79 7.77 -40.13
N PHE A 316 -19.98 7.69 -41.18
CA PHE A 316 -18.72 6.93 -41.12
C PHE A 316 -17.66 7.63 -40.25
N VAL A 317 -17.63 8.97 -40.23
CA VAL A 317 -16.79 9.74 -39.30
C VAL A 317 -17.20 9.50 -37.85
N GLU A 318 -18.50 9.50 -37.55
CA GLU A 318 -19.02 9.17 -36.21
C GLU A 318 -18.64 7.75 -35.78
N LEU A 319 -18.71 6.77 -36.70
CA LEU A 319 -18.32 5.40 -36.42
C LEU A 319 -16.81 5.28 -36.12
N LEU A 320 -15.96 5.98 -36.89
CA LEU A 320 -14.52 6.04 -36.65
C LEU A 320 -14.21 6.71 -35.29
N GLN A 321 -14.92 7.79 -34.96
CA GLN A 321 -14.83 8.46 -33.66
C GLN A 321 -15.24 7.53 -32.52
N PHE A 322 -16.32 6.75 -32.68
CA PHE A 322 -16.75 5.76 -31.69
C PHE A 322 -15.67 4.70 -31.44
N HIS A 323 -15.09 4.13 -32.49
CA HIS A 323 -14.05 3.10 -32.35
C HIS A 323 -12.77 3.64 -31.72
N THR A 324 -12.32 4.82 -32.12
CA THR A 324 -11.14 5.48 -31.53
C THR A 324 -11.38 5.85 -30.06
N THR A 325 -12.60 6.31 -29.74
CA THR A 325 -13.00 6.65 -28.37
C THR A 325 -13.00 5.42 -27.47
N THR A 326 -13.63 4.34 -27.91
CA THR A 326 -13.76 3.09 -27.13
C THR A 326 -12.44 2.34 -26.98
N PHE A 327 -11.50 2.49 -27.94
CA PHE A 327 -10.12 2.00 -27.81
C PHE A 327 -9.38 2.64 -26.61
N MET A 328 -9.51 3.97 -26.47
CA MET A 328 -8.88 4.71 -25.36
C MET A 328 -9.64 4.56 -24.05
N ASN A 329 -10.97 4.69 -24.08
CA ASN A 329 -11.84 4.61 -22.91
C ASN A 329 -13.22 4.05 -23.27
N ASN A 330 -13.51 2.82 -22.84
CA ASN A 330 -14.79 2.14 -23.11
C ASN A 330 -15.87 2.42 -22.05
N GLU A 331 -15.51 2.96 -20.88
CA GLU A 331 -16.42 3.17 -19.73
C GLU A 331 -17.05 4.57 -19.70
N LEU A 332 -17.27 5.19 -20.86
CA LEU A 332 -17.77 6.57 -20.92
C LEU A 332 -19.30 6.63 -20.76
N ALA A 333 -19.78 7.47 -19.85
CA ALA A 333 -21.21 7.64 -19.61
C ALA A 333 -21.93 8.26 -20.82
N GLY A 334 -23.06 7.68 -21.22
CA GLY A 334 -23.87 8.14 -22.35
C GLY A 334 -23.50 7.52 -23.71
N LEU A 335 -22.57 6.57 -23.75
CA LEU A 335 -22.21 5.82 -24.96
C LEU A 335 -22.39 4.31 -24.75
N PRO A 336 -22.83 3.57 -25.78
CA PRO A 336 -22.87 2.12 -25.69
C PRO A 336 -21.45 1.55 -25.58
N GLN A 337 -21.28 0.57 -24.70
CA GLN A 337 -19.97 -0.08 -24.53
C GLN A 337 -19.67 -0.99 -25.71
N ALA A 338 -18.43 -0.93 -26.20
CA ALA A 338 -17.95 -1.90 -27.19
C ALA A 338 -17.77 -3.26 -26.51
N MET A 339 -18.50 -4.26 -26.99
CA MET A 339 -18.47 -5.64 -26.50
C MET A 339 -17.75 -6.54 -27.50
N GLN A 340 -17.11 -7.58 -26.99
CA GLN A 340 -16.65 -8.71 -27.80
C GLN A 340 -17.85 -9.55 -28.24
N LYS A 341 -17.65 -10.48 -29.18
CA LYS A 341 -18.68 -11.43 -29.65
C LYS A 341 -19.39 -12.18 -28.51
N ASN A 342 -18.71 -12.34 -27.37
CA ASN A 342 -19.22 -13.06 -26.19
C ASN A 342 -20.00 -12.16 -25.22
N GLY A 343 -20.28 -10.89 -25.57
CA GLY A 343 -20.98 -9.92 -24.72
C GLY A 343 -20.12 -9.26 -23.64
N ARG A 344 -18.89 -9.74 -23.40
CA ARG A 344 -17.95 -9.10 -22.48
C ARG A 344 -17.47 -7.75 -23.02
N PRO A 345 -17.43 -6.66 -22.22
CA PRO A 345 -16.83 -5.39 -22.62
C PRO A 345 -15.33 -5.51 -22.92
N ILE A 346 -14.90 -4.87 -24.02
CA ILE A 346 -13.49 -4.82 -24.43
C ILE A 346 -12.67 -4.01 -23.42
N LYS A 347 -11.50 -4.51 -23.01
CA LYS A 347 -10.58 -3.79 -22.11
C LYS A 347 -9.79 -2.70 -22.85
N SER A 348 -10.27 -1.46 -22.74
CA SER A 348 -9.58 -0.25 -23.24
C SER A 348 -8.24 0.04 -22.54
N ILE A 349 -7.40 0.90 -23.14
CA ILE A 349 -6.10 1.30 -22.56
C ILE A 349 -6.27 1.90 -21.16
N ARG A 350 -7.24 2.80 -20.98
CA ARG A 350 -7.49 3.42 -19.66
C ARG A 350 -7.85 2.40 -18.58
N ALA A 351 -8.67 1.40 -18.93
CA ALA A 351 -9.07 0.34 -18.01
C ALA A 351 -7.88 -0.56 -17.59
N ARG A 352 -6.88 -0.73 -18.46
CA ARG A 352 -5.64 -1.46 -18.12
C ARG A 352 -4.75 -0.70 -17.13
N LEU A 353 -4.79 0.63 -17.16
CA LEU A 353 -3.95 1.47 -16.30
C LEU A 353 -4.60 1.73 -14.93
N LYS A 354 -5.92 1.97 -14.91
CA LYS A 354 -6.70 2.30 -13.70
C LYS A 354 -7.12 1.03 -12.95
N GLY A 355 -7.35 1.17 -11.65
CA GLY A 355 -7.97 0.13 -10.81
C GLY A 355 -6.99 -0.54 -9.86
N LYS A 356 -7.49 -1.43 -9.00
CA LYS A 356 -6.67 -2.17 -8.03
C LYS A 356 -5.72 -3.16 -8.74
N GLU A 357 -6.23 -3.83 -9.77
CA GLU A 357 -5.48 -4.73 -10.65
C GLU A 357 -4.88 -4.02 -11.87
N GLY A 358 -5.07 -2.71 -11.99
CA GLY A 358 -4.48 -1.92 -13.09
C GLY A 358 -2.97 -1.85 -12.98
N ARG A 359 -2.27 -1.64 -14.11
CA ARG A 359 -0.80 -1.69 -14.18
C ARG A 359 -0.10 -0.75 -13.18
N LEU A 360 -0.65 0.44 -12.93
CA LEU A 360 -0.06 1.40 -11.98
C LEU A 360 0.01 0.82 -10.56
N ARG A 361 -1.10 0.28 -10.04
CA ARG A 361 -1.13 -0.23 -8.67
C ARG A 361 -0.66 -1.68 -8.57
N GLY A 362 -1.08 -2.55 -9.48
CA GLY A 362 -0.87 -3.99 -9.42
C GLY A 362 0.43 -4.50 -10.06
N ASN A 363 1.19 -3.66 -10.77
CA ASN A 363 2.47 -4.08 -11.37
C ASN A 363 3.63 -3.18 -10.96
N LEU A 364 3.39 -1.87 -10.83
CA LEU A 364 4.44 -0.90 -10.46
C LEU A 364 4.55 -0.72 -8.95
N MET A 365 3.43 -0.49 -8.24
CA MET A 365 3.45 -0.25 -6.78
C MET A 365 3.51 -1.54 -5.96
N GLY A 366 2.85 -2.60 -6.41
CA GLY A 366 2.92 -3.92 -5.77
C GLY A 366 3.06 -4.99 -6.82
N LYS A 367 4.19 -5.69 -6.87
CA LYS A 367 4.47 -6.77 -7.83
C LYS A 367 4.63 -8.09 -7.08
N ARG A 368 4.34 -9.20 -7.75
CA ARG A 368 4.82 -10.51 -7.31
C ARG A 368 6.34 -10.54 -7.43
N VAL A 369 7.00 -11.06 -6.40
CA VAL A 369 8.46 -11.08 -6.28
C VAL A 369 8.96 -12.52 -6.20
N ASP A 370 10.11 -12.75 -6.82
CA ASP A 370 10.83 -14.01 -6.70
C ASP A 370 11.59 -14.06 -5.36
N PHE A 371 12.21 -15.21 -5.05
CA PHE A 371 12.99 -15.43 -3.81
C PHE A 371 12.21 -15.14 -2.52
N SER A 372 10.94 -15.52 -2.53
CA SER A 372 10.05 -15.42 -1.38
C SER A 372 9.34 -16.73 -1.11
N ALA A 373 8.97 -16.93 0.15
CA ALA A 373 8.20 -18.09 0.60
C ALA A 373 7.13 -17.66 1.60
N ARG A 374 6.10 -18.50 1.75
CA ARG A 374 4.99 -18.28 2.67
C ARG A 374 4.58 -19.63 3.25
N THR A 375 4.41 -19.69 4.57
CA THR A 375 3.84 -20.85 5.27
C THR A 375 3.23 -20.37 6.60
N VAL A 376 2.52 -21.29 7.26
CA VAL A 376 1.93 -21.10 8.59
C VAL A 376 3.02 -20.88 9.63
N ILE A 377 2.74 -20.02 10.62
CA ILE A 377 3.64 -19.75 11.74
C ILE A 377 3.33 -20.60 12.98
N THR A 378 4.35 -20.81 13.81
CA THR A 378 4.26 -21.50 15.10
C THR A 378 5.20 -20.82 16.11
N GLY A 379 4.80 -20.78 17.38
CA GLY A 379 5.65 -20.25 18.46
C GLY A 379 6.73 -21.27 18.86
N ASP A 380 7.96 -20.80 19.03
CA ASP A 380 9.04 -21.60 19.61
C ASP A 380 9.78 -20.76 20.66
N PRO A 381 9.80 -21.17 21.95
CA PRO A 381 10.46 -20.41 23.01
C PRO A 381 11.99 -20.59 23.04
N ASN A 382 12.55 -21.54 22.30
CA ASN A 382 13.98 -21.85 22.36
C ASN A 382 14.83 -21.06 21.36
N ILE A 383 14.19 -20.46 20.36
CA ILE A 383 14.84 -19.58 19.39
C ILE A 383 15.01 -18.17 19.91
N SER A 384 16.09 -17.51 19.47
CA SER A 384 16.30 -16.11 19.82
C SER A 384 15.23 -15.20 19.21
N ILE A 385 15.01 -14.02 19.78
CA ILE A 385 14.05 -13.06 19.23
C ILE A 385 14.35 -12.65 17.78
N ASP A 386 15.61 -12.67 17.37
CA ASP A 386 16.04 -12.27 16.04
C ASP A 386 16.19 -13.46 15.09
N GLN A 387 15.85 -14.67 15.52
CA GLN A 387 15.89 -15.88 14.72
C GLN A 387 14.50 -16.29 14.26
N VAL A 388 14.43 -16.86 13.06
CA VAL A 388 13.24 -17.49 12.52
C VAL A 388 13.56 -18.91 12.05
N GLY A 389 12.75 -19.86 12.50
CA GLY A 389 12.84 -21.25 12.08
C GLY A 389 12.34 -21.40 10.65
N VAL A 390 13.21 -21.81 9.73
CA VAL A 390 12.87 -22.04 8.32
C VAL A 390 12.85 -23.54 8.03
N PRO A 391 11.75 -24.08 7.49
CA PRO A 391 11.66 -25.45 7.01
C PRO A 391 12.78 -25.84 6.04
N ARG A 392 13.34 -27.04 6.18
CA ARG A 392 14.30 -27.62 5.22
C ARG A 392 13.80 -27.62 3.77
N SER A 393 12.49 -27.81 3.56
CA SER A 393 11.87 -27.77 2.23
C SER A 393 11.98 -26.38 1.57
N ILE A 394 11.79 -25.32 2.36
CA ILE A 394 11.90 -23.93 1.91
C ILE A 394 13.38 -23.55 1.75
N ALA A 395 14.24 -23.94 2.70
CA ALA A 395 15.67 -23.63 2.67
C ALA A 395 16.38 -24.26 1.46
N ARG A 396 15.97 -25.47 1.04
CA ARG A 396 16.44 -26.10 -0.20
C ARG A 396 15.93 -25.39 -1.45
N ASN A 397 14.76 -24.75 -1.40
CA ASN A 397 14.19 -24.13 -2.58
C ASN A 397 14.74 -22.72 -2.82
N LEU A 398 14.83 -21.91 -1.78
CA LEU A 398 15.34 -20.54 -1.82
C LEU A 398 16.86 -20.54 -1.91
N THR A 399 17.39 -19.68 -2.78
CA THR A 399 18.82 -19.57 -3.00
C THR A 399 19.36 -18.18 -2.71
N TYR A 400 20.65 -18.15 -2.40
CA TYR A 400 21.45 -16.94 -2.26
C TYR A 400 22.65 -17.02 -3.24
N PRO A 401 22.82 -16.03 -4.13
CA PRO A 401 23.94 -16.02 -5.08
C PRO A 401 25.20 -15.52 -4.36
N GLU A 402 26.08 -16.45 -4.00
CA GLU A 402 27.36 -16.14 -3.39
C GLU A 402 28.45 -16.08 -4.46
N THR A 403 29.29 -15.05 -4.42
CA THR A 403 30.44 -14.93 -5.33
C THR A 403 31.58 -15.80 -4.81
N VAL A 404 32.18 -16.60 -5.68
CA VAL A 404 33.36 -17.42 -5.36
C VAL A 404 34.55 -16.49 -5.16
N THR A 405 35.09 -16.54 -3.95
CA THR A 405 36.26 -15.84 -3.46
C THR A 405 37.28 -16.85 -2.93
N PRO A 406 38.54 -16.45 -2.70
CA PRO A 406 39.52 -17.35 -2.09
C PRO A 406 39.10 -17.90 -0.72
N TYR A 407 38.24 -17.20 0.03
CA TYR A 407 37.85 -17.59 1.39
C TYR A 407 36.75 -18.65 1.43
N ASN A 408 35.89 -18.71 0.41
CA ASN A 408 34.70 -19.58 0.40
C ASN A 408 34.76 -20.67 -0.67
N ILE A 409 35.82 -20.74 -1.48
CA ILE A 409 35.94 -21.68 -2.59
C ILE A 409 35.74 -23.14 -2.14
N ASP A 410 36.39 -23.55 -1.05
CA ASP A 410 36.30 -24.93 -0.55
C ASP A 410 34.89 -25.27 -0.06
N LYS A 411 34.27 -24.31 0.66
CA LYS A 411 32.91 -24.43 1.19
C LYS A 411 31.87 -24.49 0.06
N LEU A 412 32.01 -23.65 -0.97
CA LEU A 412 31.12 -23.64 -2.12
C LEU A 412 31.32 -24.88 -3.00
N GLN A 413 32.54 -25.38 -3.10
CA GLN A 413 32.85 -26.62 -3.81
C GLN A 413 32.11 -27.81 -3.17
N GLU A 414 32.09 -27.88 -1.84
CA GLU A 414 31.31 -28.87 -1.09
C GLU A 414 29.81 -28.75 -1.39
N TYR A 415 29.25 -27.53 -1.42
CA TYR A 415 27.83 -27.33 -1.72
C TYR A 415 27.44 -27.73 -3.15
N VAL A 416 28.33 -27.47 -4.11
CA VAL A 416 28.14 -27.93 -5.49
C VAL A 416 28.22 -29.44 -5.59
N ARG A 417 29.10 -30.09 -4.82
CA ARG A 417 29.22 -31.55 -4.73
C ARG A 417 27.98 -32.20 -4.13
N ASN A 418 27.44 -31.64 -3.05
CA ASN A 418 26.19 -32.10 -2.42
C ASN A 418 24.96 -31.89 -3.34
N GLY A 419 25.06 -30.91 -4.25
CA GLY A 419 24.03 -30.62 -5.24
C GLY A 419 22.73 -30.06 -4.64
N PRO A 420 21.61 -30.16 -5.38
CA PRO A 420 20.36 -29.49 -5.04
C PRO A 420 19.44 -30.29 -4.11
N THR A 421 19.72 -31.57 -3.87
CA THR A 421 18.86 -32.48 -3.09
C THR A 421 19.21 -32.46 -1.61
N GLU A 422 20.49 -32.37 -1.28
CA GLU A 422 20.99 -32.34 0.08
C GLU A 422 21.10 -30.90 0.61
N HIS A 423 21.02 -30.76 1.93
CA HIS A 423 21.20 -29.48 2.61
C HIS A 423 22.25 -29.69 3.71
N PRO A 424 23.35 -28.92 3.72
CA PRO A 424 23.68 -27.78 2.85
C PRO A 424 24.06 -28.17 1.39
N GLY A 425 23.65 -27.35 0.41
CA GLY A 425 23.84 -27.65 -1.02
C GLY A 425 23.64 -26.42 -1.93
N ALA A 426 23.65 -26.61 -3.25
CA ALA A 426 23.48 -25.56 -4.25
C ALA A 426 22.66 -26.01 -5.46
N LYS A 427 22.03 -25.05 -6.15
CA LYS A 427 21.20 -25.34 -7.33
C LYS A 427 21.82 -24.97 -8.66
N PHE A 428 22.42 -23.79 -8.72
CA PHE A 428 22.93 -23.24 -9.98
C PHE A 428 24.35 -22.71 -9.79
N VAL A 429 25.14 -22.83 -10.84
CA VAL A 429 26.44 -22.16 -10.96
C VAL A 429 26.39 -21.28 -12.19
N ILE A 430 26.72 -20.00 -12.01
CA ILE A 430 26.76 -18.99 -13.06
C ILE A 430 28.22 -18.66 -13.32
N ARG A 431 28.66 -18.88 -14.56
CA ARG A 431 30.02 -18.54 -15.01
C ARG A 431 30.15 -17.02 -15.24
N ASN A 432 31.39 -16.57 -15.37
CA ASN A 432 31.70 -15.17 -15.77
C ASN A 432 31.09 -14.79 -17.13
N THR A 433 30.87 -15.77 -18.01
CA THR A 433 30.21 -15.59 -19.31
C THR A 433 28.70 -15.32 -19.19
N GLY A 434 28.11 -15.51 -18.01
CA GLY A 434 26.66 -15.43 -17.78
C GLY A 434 25.91 -16.74 -18.04
N GLU A 435 26.60 -17.79 -18.48
CA GLU A 435 26.00 -19.12 -18.64
C GLU A 435 25.59 -19.69 -17.28
N ARG A 436 24.30 -20.03 -17.13
CA ARG A 436 23.72 -20.63 -15.93
C ARG A 436 23.64 -22.14 -16.09
N ILE A 437 24.39 -22.87 -15.27
CA ILE A 437 24.42 -24.33 -15.23
C ILE A 437 23.47 -24.81 -14.13
N ASP A 438 22.50 -25.66 -14.48
CA ASP A 438 21.62 -26.33 -13.51
C ASP A 438 22.28 -27.62 -13.03
N LEU A 439 22.51 -27.73 -11.72
CA LEU A 439 23.17 -28.88 -11.10
C LEU A 439 22.28 -30.14 -11.08
N ARG A 440 20.96 -30.02 -11.34
CA ARG A 440 20.05 -31.19 -11.38
C ARG A 440 20.26 -32.07 -12.59
N TYR A 441 20.62 -31.49 -13.73
CA TYR A 441 20.68 -32.19 -15.03
C TYR A 441 22.11 -32.38 -15.53
N ASN A 442 23.09 -31.84 -14.82
CA ASN A 442 24.48 -31.99 -15.21
C ASN A 442 24.92 -33.44 -14.99
N LYS A 443 25.47 -34.09 -16.02
CA LYS A 443 25.96 -35.49 -15.96
C LYS A 443 27.29 -35.62 -15.23
N THR A 444 27.99 -34.51 -15.00
CA THR A 444 29.30 -34.45 -14.32
C THR A 444 29.12 -34.12 -12.84
N SER A 445 28.25 -34.86 -12.16
CA SER A 445 27.93 -34.67 -10.74
C SER A 445 29.07 -35.17 -9.86
N GLY A 446 30.06 -34.31 -9.58
CA GLY A 446 31.09 -34.64 -8.59
C GLY A 446 32.25 -33.64 -8.49
N ASP A 447 32.78 -33.21 -9.64
CA ASP A 447 33.96 -32.34 -9.72
C ASP A 447 33.80 -31.26 -10.80
N PHE A 448 32.85 -30.34 -10.61
CA PHE A 448 32.90 -29.08 -11.34
C PHE A 448 33.87 -28.15 -10.60
N PRO A 449 35.08 -27.87 -11.11
CA PRO A 449 36.02 -26.99 -10.42
C PRO A 449 35.49 -25.55 -10.48
N LEU A 450 35.23 -24.97 -9.31
CA LEU A 450 34.87 -23.57 -9.21
C LEU A 450 36.08 -22.68 -9.50
N GLN A 451 35.84 -21.56 -10.17
CA GLN A 451 36.84 -20.52 -10.39
C GLN A 451 36.43 -19.24 -9.65
N ILE A 452 37.43 -18.46 -9.25
CA ILE A 452 37.21 -17.16 -8.62
C ILE A 452 36.44 -16.25 -9.57
N GLY A 453 35.40 -15.61 -9.04
CA GLY A 453 34.48 -14.74 -9.80
C GLY A 453 33.20 -15.42 -10.27
N TYR A 454 33.11 -16.76 -10.25
CA TYR A 454 31.83 -17.44 -10.50
C TYR A 454 30.82 -17.11 -9.41
N HIS A 455 29.53 -17.24 -9.73
CA HIS A 455 28.46 -17.14 -8.73
C HIS A 455 27.83 -18.50 -8.50
N VAL A 456 27.69 -18.89 -7.24
CA VAL A 456 27.03 -20.13 -6.83
C VAL A 456 25.73 -19.77 -6.12
N GLU A 457 24.60 -20.21 -6.67
CA GLU A 457 23.30 -20.09 -6.03
C GLU A 457 23.13 -21.24 -5.01
N ARG A 458 23.66 -21.02 -3.81
CA ARG A 458 23.57 -21.97 -2.69
C ARG A 458 22.20 -21.92 -2.02
N HIS A 459 21.84 -22.98 -1.31
CA HIS A 459 20.68 -23.02 -0.43
C HIS A 459 20.80 -21.98 0.71
N LEU A 460 19.65 -21.60 1.27
CA LEU A 460 19.58 -20.76 2.47
C LEU A 460 20.16 -21.53 3.66
N MET A 461 21.03 -20.91 4.44
CA MET A 461 21.75 -21.51 5.57
C MET A 461 21.39 -20.84 6.90
N ASP A 462 21.87 -21.43 7.99
CA ASP A 462 21.79 -20.81 9.32
C ASP A 462 22.51 -19.46 9.34
N ASP A 463 21.95 -18.53 10.12
CA ASP A 463 22.39 -17.15 10.29
C ASP A 463 22.34 -16.25 9.02
N ASP A 464 21.82 -16.74 7.90
CA ASP A 464 21.49 -15.87 6.76
C ASP A 464 20.41 -14.85 7.18
N VAL A 465 20.57 -13.60 6.73
CA VAL A 465 19.63 -12.51 7.06
C VAL A 465 18.51 -12.45 6.03
N ILE A 466 17.27 -12.41 6.52
CA ILE A 466 16.06 -12.37 5.70
C ILE A 466 15.10 -11.31 6.22
N ILE A 467 14.16 -10.88 5.38
CA ILE A 467 13.03 -10.04 5.82
C ILE A 467 11.82 -10.94 6.04
N PHE A 468 11.15 -10.76 7.17
CA PHE A 468 9.94 -11.46 7.52
C PHE A 468 8.78 -10.48 7.72
N ASN A 469 7.63 -10.77 7.13
CA ASN A 469 6.45 -9.90 7.19
C ASN A 469 5.13 -10.62 7.46
N ARG A 470 4.20 -9.88 8.05
CA ARG A 470 2.77 -10.25 8.14
C ARG A 470 1.92 -9.22 7.41
N GLN A 471 0.94 -9.70 6.65
CA GLN A 471 -0.04 -8.86 5.97
C GLN A 471 -1.31 -8.75 6.83
N PRO A 472 -1.95 -7.57 6.96
CA PRO A 472 -1.57 -6.28 6.38
C PRO A 472 -0.42 -5.59 7.14
N SER A 473 0.53 -5.01 6.39
CA SER A 473 1.69 -4.33 6.98
C SER A 473 1.38 -2.84 7.21
N LEU A 474 0.89 -2.49 8.40
CA LEU A 474 0.49 -1.12 8.77
C LEU A 474 1.62 -0.32 9.45
N HIS A 475 2.56 -1.02 10.09
CA HIS A 475 3.65 -0.40 10.85
C HIS A 475 5.01 -0.83 10.28
N LYS A 476 6.05 -0.04 10.53
CA LYS A 476 7.42 -0.39 10.13
C LYS A 476 7.84 -1.77 10.65
N MET A 477 7.49 -2.07 11.91
CA MET A 477 7.80 -3.35 12.57
C MET A 477 6.98 -4.54 12.03
N SER A 478 6.00 -4.31 11.14
CA SER A 478 5.35 -5.41 10.41
C SER A 478 6.28 -6.04 9.36
N MET A 479 7.46 -5.44 9.10
CA MET A 479 8.55 -5.98 8.30
C MET A 479 9.87 -5.82 9.05
N MET A 480 10.45 -6.92 9.51
CA MET A 480 11.72 -6.91 10.26
C MET A 480 12.70 -7.95 9.72
N GLY A 481 13.98 -7.69 9.94
CA GLY A 481 15.08 -8.59 9.62
C GLY A 481 15.23 -9.69 10.68
N HIS A 482 15.35 -10.93 10.24
CA HIS A 482 15.63 -12.10 11.07
C HIS A 482 16.81 -12.90 10.53
N ARG A 483 17.47 -13.65 11.41
CA ARG A 483 18.45 -14.68 11.09
C ARG A 483 17.73 -16.01 10.88
N VAL A 484 18.12 -16.71 9.84
CA VAL A 484 17.56 -18.02 9.53
C VAL A 484 18.11 -19.05 10.52
N LYS A 485 17.24 -19.96 10.96
CA LYS A 485 17.62 -21.20 11.60
C LYS A 485 16.88 -22.35 10.93
N VAL A 486 17.60 -23.20 10.20
CA VAL A 486 17.00 -24.29 9.43
C VAL A 486 16.54 -25.39 10.37
N MET A 487 15.25 -25.72 10.30
CA MET A 487 14.62 -26.69 11.18
C MET A 487 13.82 -27.74 10.39
N PRO A 488 13.59 -28.93 10.98
CA PRO A 488 12.66 -29.90 10.43
C PRO A 488 11.22 -29.36 10.43
N TYR A 489 10.30 -30.11 9.81
CA TYR A 489 8.88 -29.76 9.63
C TYR A 489 8.65 -28.61 8.63
N SER A 490 7.40 -28.16 8.53
CA SER A 490 6.92 -27.32 7.41
C SER A 490 6.43 -25.92 7.81
N THR A 491 6.45 -25.56 9.09
CA THR A 491 6.00 -24.25 9.59
C THR A 491 7.17 -23.30 9.87
N PHE A 492 6.92 -22.00 9.76
CA PHE A 492 7.86 -20.99 10.24
C PHE A 492 7.78 -20.91 11.75
N ARG A 493 8.93 -20.86 12.44
CA ARG A 493 8.95 -20.73 13.90
C ARG A 493 9.46 -19.36 14.31
N LEU A 494 8.75 -18.67 15.19
CA LEU A 494 9.18 -17.39 15.74
C LEU A 494 9.08 -17.35 17.26
N ASN A 495 9.90 -16.49 17.84
CA ASN A 495 9.88 -16.22 19.26
C ASN A 495 8.57 -15.51 19.66
N LEU A 496 8.02 -15.88 20.83
CA LEU A 496 6.74 -15.37 21.31
C LEU A 496 6.74 -13.86 21.56
N SER A 497 7.85 -13.25 21.95
CA SER A 497 7.93 -11.79 22.18
C SER A 497 7.82 -10.97 20.89
N VAL A 498 8.04 -11.58 19.73
CA VAL A 498 7.96 -10.94 18.41
C VAL A 498 6.54 -11.01 17.82
N THR A 499 5.63 -11.75 18.45
CA THR A 499 4.21 -11.82 18.01
C THR A 499 3.51 -10.47 18.09
N SER A 500 3.86 -9.66 19.10
CA SER A 500 3.26 -8.34 19.36
C SER A 500 3.46 -7.34 18.21
N PRO A 501 4.70 -7.07 17.70
CA PRO A 501 4.89 -6.17 16.57
C PRO A 501 4.28 -6.66 15.26
N TYR A 502 4.18 -7.98 15.05
CA TYR A 502 3.48 -8.54 13.88
C TYR A 502 1.95 -8.59 14.05
N ASN A 503 1.46 -8.38 15.27
CA ASN A 503 0.08 -8.62 15.66
C ASN A 503 -0.40 -10.02 15.23
N ALA A 504 0.48 -11.01 15.39
CA ALA A 504 0.30 -12.37 14.91
C ALA A 504 -0.12 -13.30 16.04
N ASP A 505 -0.96 -14.27 15.71
CA ASP A 505 -1.32 -15.42 16.53
C ASP A 505 -0.96 -16.72 15.84
N PHE A 506 -1.25 -17.86 16.48
CA PHE A 506 -0.85 -19.19 15.99
C PHE A 506 -2.07 -20.07 15.67
N ASP A 507 -3.16 -19.47 15.20
CA ASP A 507 -4.44 -20.14 14.88
C ASP A 507 -4.58 -20.55 13.40
N GLY A 508 -3.52 -20.37 12.60
CA GLY A 508 -3.52 -20.59 11.15
C GLY A 508 -2.91 -19.44 10.34
N ASP A 509 -2.49 -18.39 11.03
CA ASP A 509 -1.76 -17.26 10.46
C ASP A 509 -0.58 -17.68 9.57
N GLU A 510 -0.44 -16.99 8.44
CA GLU A 510 0.65 -17.17 7.48
C GLU A 510 1.48 -15.89 7.35
N MET A 511 2.79 -16.05 7.25
CA MET A 511 3.73 -14.94 7.09
C MET A 511 4.61 -15.16 5.86
N ASN A 512 5.07 -14.07 5.25
CA ASN A 512 5.97 -14.16 4.09
C ASN A 512 7.42 -13.87 4.50
N LEU A 513 8.31 -14.56 3.82
CA LEU A 513 9.75 -14.49 3.96
C LEU A 513 10.34 -14.02 2.64
N HIS A 514 11.23 -13.05 2.67
CA HIS A 514 11.94 -12.53 1.50
C HIS A 514 13.46 -12.64 1.72
N VAL A 515 14.15 -13.27 0.78
CA VAL A 515 15.61 -13.47 0.85
C VAL A 515 16.32 -12.38 0.05
N PRO A 516 17.16 -11.53 0.70
CA PRO A 516 17.96 -10.55 -0.02
C PRO A 516 18.96 -11.24 -0.94
N GLN A 517 19.10 -10.76 -2.17
CA GLN A 517 19.98 -11.38 -3.17
C GLN A 517 21.35 -10.69 -3.29
N SER A 518 21.51 -9.50 -2.71
CA SER A 518 22.76 -8.74 -2.79
C SER A 518 23.37 -8.54 -1.40
N GLU A 519 24.70 -8.42 -1.35
CA GLU A 519 25.43 -8.12 -0.12
C GLU A 519 25.11 -6.73 0.43
N GLU A 520 24.90 -5.74 -0.44
CA GLU A 520 24.48 -4.39 -0.05
C GLU A 520 23.12 -4.42 0.67
N THR A 521 22.13 -5.14 0.11
CA THR A 521 20.80 -5.30 0.73
C THR A 521 20.87 -6.11 2.02
N ARG A 522 21.73 -7.14 2.08
CA ARG A 522 21.95 -7.92 3.30
C ARG A 522 22.47 -7.04 4.44
N ALA A 523 23.43 -6.16 4.16
CA ALA A 523 23.94 -5.18 5.11
C ALA A 523 22.87 -4.16 5.54
N GLU A 524 22.06 -3.65 4.60
CA GLU A 524 20.96 -2.73 4.90
C GLU A 524 19.97 -3.33 5.91
N ILE A 525 19.57 -4.58 5.71
CA ILE A 525 18.63 -5.26 6.62
C ILE A 525 19.25 -5.45 8.00
N LYS A 526 20.51 -5.91 8.06
CA LYS A 526 21.22 -6.17 9.31
C LYS A 526 21.40 -4.90 10.15
N GLU A 527 21.71 -3.78 9.51
CA GLU A 527 22.00 -2.53 10.22
C GLU A 527 20.76 -1.68 10.53
N ILE A 528 19.69 -1.77 9.74
CA ILE A 528 18.53 -0.88 9.89
C ILE A 528 17.32 -1.65 10.42
N CYS A 529 17.00 -2.80 9.84
CA CYS A 529 15.70 -3.44 9.96
C CYS A 529 15.68 -4.65 10.91
N MET A 530 16.82 -5.04 11.47
CA MET A 530 16.93 -6.21 12.33
C MET A 530 16.03 -6.10 13.58
N VAL A 531 15.42 -7.20 14.00
CA VAL A 531 14.51 -7.25 15.17
C VAL A 531 15.06 -6.56 16.41
N PRO A 532 16.31 -6.81 16.87
CA PRO A 532 16.84 -6.19 18.07
C PRO A 532 16.87 -4.65 17.97
N ARG A 533 17.15 -4.11 16.77
CA ARG A 533 17.16 -2.65 16.53
C ARG A 533 15.75 -2.04 16.45
N GLN A 534 14.71 -2.87 16.35
CA GLN A 534 13.31 -2.45 16.29
C GLN A 534 12.53 -2.73 17.59
N ILE A 535 13.22 -3.04 18.71
CA ILE A 535 12.58 -3.26 20.02
C ILE A 535 11.81 -2.00 20.46
N ILE A 536 12.43 -0.81 20.33
CA ILE A 536 11.81 0.48 20.65
C ILE A 536 11.24 1.13 19.39
N SER A 537 9.97 1.56 19.47
CA SER A 537 9.33 2.28 18.37
C SER A 537 9.39 3.79 18.55
N PRO A 538 9.72 4.56 17.49
CA PRO A 538 9.65 6.01 17.50
C PRO A 538 8.20 6.54 17.54
N GLN A 539 7.18 5.70 17.33
CA GLN A 539 5.78 6.14 17.38
C GLN A 539 5.36 6.63 18.77
N SER A 540 5.87 5.99 19.82
CA SER A 540 5.46 6.26 21.20
C SER A 540 6.63 6.25 22.19
N ASN A 541 7.87 6.28 21.67
CA ASN A 541 9.11 6.29 22.45
C ASN A 541 9.13 5.20 23.55
N LYS A 542 8.59 4.02 23.24
CA LYS A 542 8.49 2.89 24.18
C LYS A 542 8.76 1.57 23.44
N PRO A 543 9.13 0.51 24.17
CA PRO A 543 9.25 -0.82 23.59
C PRO A 543 7.93 -1.29 22.99
N VAL A 544 7.98 -1.92 21.82
CA VAL A 544 6.84 -2.63 21.21
C VAL A 544 6.85 -4.10 21.59
N MET A 545 8.04 -4.66 21.79
CA MET A 545 8.24 -6.03 22.25
C MET A 545 8.33 -6.07 23.77
N GLY A 546 7.80 -7.13 24.36
CA GLY A 546 7.82 -7.39 25.79
C GLY A 546 7.70 -8.87 26.09
N ILE A 547 7.86 -9.26 27.34
CA ILE A 547 7.55 -10.63 27.76
C ILE A 547 6.02 -10.77 27.81
N VAL A 548 5.49 -11.83 27.19
CA VAL A 548 4.05 -12.05 26.99
C VAL A 548 3.64 -13.48 27.37
N GLN A 549 2.32 -13.71 27.47
CA GLN A 549 1.70 -15.02 27.67
C GLN A 549 2.28 -15.79 28.88
N ASP A 550 2.70 -17.05 28.68
CA ASP A 550 3.10 -17.98 29.73
C ASP A 550 4.31 -17.49 30.50
N THR A 551 5.36 -17.01 29.80
CA THR A 551 6.56 -16.47 30.44
C THR A 551 6.21 -15.30 31.36
N LEU A 552 5.26 -14.44 30.98
CA LEU A 552 4.82 -13.32 31.82
C LEU A 552 4.06 -13.79 33.08
N CYS A 553 3.19 -14.79 32.94
CA CYS A 553 2.47 -15.39 34.07
C CYS A 553 3.46 -16.06 35.04
N ALA A 554 4.39 -16.82 34.48
CA ALA A 554 5.41 -17.56 35.19
C ALA A 554 6.37 -16.62 35.94
N ILE A 555 6.85 -15.52 35.33
CA ILE A 555 7.71 -14.53 35.99
C ILE A 555 7.09 -14.00 37.29
N ARG A 556 5.78 -13.69 37.28
CA ARG A 556 5.10 -13.22 38.48
C ARG A 556 5.16 -14.26 39.60
N LYS A 557 4.89 -15.53 39.28
CA LYS A 557 4.93 -16.62 40.27
C LYS A 557 6.37 -16.91 40.73
N PHE A 558 7.31 -16.86 39.79
CA PHE A 558 8.73 -17.09 40.05
C PHE A 558 9.32 -16.04 41.00
N THR A 559 8.91 -14.77 40.86
CA THR A 559 9.45 -13.65 41.65
C THR A 559 8.71 -13.39 42.96
N LYS A 560 7.70 -14.20 43.33
CA LYS A 560 7.09 -14.14 44.68
C LYS A 560 8.12 -14.48 45.77
N ARG A 561 7.94 -13.93 46.98
CA ARG A 561 8.82 -14.21 48.13
C ARG A 561 8.82 -15.68 48.53
N ASP A 562 7.67 -16.33 48.42
CA ASP A 562 7.47 -17.72 48.85
C ASP A 562 8.15 -18.74 47.92
N THR A 563 8.61 -18.30 46.74
CA THR A 563 9.23 -19.17 45.76
C THR A 563 10.69 -19.40 46.10
N LEU A 564 10.95 -20.54 46.76
CA LEU A 564 12.27 -21.04 47.11
C LEU A 564 12.63 -22.25 46.24
N LEU A 565 13.88 -22.29 45.79
CA LEU A 565 14.42 -23.29 44.88
C LEU A 565 15.52 -24.10 45.58
N SER A 566 15.50 -25.40 45.35
CA SER A 566 16.55 -26.33 45.77
C SER A 566 17.74 -26.30 44.81
N VAL A 567 18.89 -26.78 45.28
CA VAL A 567 20.18 -26.76 44.55
C VAL A 567 20.05 -27.40 43.16
N ASP A 568 19.39 -28.55 43.07
CA ASP A 568 19.18 -29.33 41.85
C ASP A 568 18.39 -28.54 40.78
N MET A 569 17.33 -27.87 41.21
CA MET A 569 16.54 -27.01 40.32
C MET A 569 17.35 -25.80 39.87
N VAL A 570 18.10 -25.17 40.79
CA VAL A 570 18.94 -24.01 40.48
C VAL A 570 20.02 -24.37 39.45
N MET A 571 20.72 -25.48 39.64
CA MET A 571 21.72 -25.98 38.68
C MET A 571 21.10 -26.23 37.32
N THR A 572 19.89 -26.81 37.28
CA THR A 572 19.15 -27.04 36.03
C THR A 572 18.82 -25.72 35.33
N LEU A 573 18.34 -24.72 36.06
CA LEU A 573 18.00 -23.41 35.50
C LEU A 573 19.23 -22.63 35.02
N MET A 574 20.36 -22.75 35.71
CA MET A 574 21.62 -22.09 35.31
C MET A 574 22.15 -22.61 33.98
N MET A 575 21.94 -23.88 33.64
CA MET A 575 22.34 -24.43 32.34
C MET A 575 21.65 -23.76 31.14
N TRP A 576 20.50 -23.10 31.37
CA TRP A 576 19.74 -22.40 30.34
C TRP A 576 20.12 -20.92 30.20
N LEU A 577 20.94 -20.39 31.12
CA LEU A 577 21.48 -19.03 31.01
C LEU A 577 22.53 -19.00 29.88
N PRO A 578 22.33 -18.16 28.85
CA PRO A 578 23.27 -18.11 27.72
C PRO A 578 24.64 -17.54 28.11
N ASP A 579 24.67 -16.60 29.06
CA ASP A 579 25.88 -15.85 29.45
C ASP A 579 26.27 -16.12 30.92
N TRP A 580 26.17 -17.38 31.37
CA TRP A 580 26.52 -17.74 32.74
C TRP A 580 28.04 -17.72 32.97
N ASP A 581 28.47 -17.09 34.05
CA ASP A 581 29.88 -16.94 34.44
C ASP A 581 30.49 -18.20 35.10
N GLY A 582 29.70 -19.28 35.21
CA GLY A 582 30.12 -20.53 35.86
C GLY A 582 30.08 -20.48 37.39
N SER A 583 29.67 -19.35 37.98
CA SER A 583 29.60 -19.18 39.42
C SER A 583 28.17 -19.36 39.92
N ILE A 584 28.01 -20.19 40.96
CA ILE A 584 26.72 -20.34 41.64
C ILE A 584 26.66 -19.26 42.72
N PRO A 585 25.63 -18.39 42.72
CA PRO A 585 25.48 -17.35 43.73
C PRO A 585 25.20 -17.97 45.10
N THR A 586 25.59 -17.29 46.16
CA THR A 586 25.38 -17.75 47.54
C THR A 586 23.89 -17.84 47.87
N PRO A 587 23.36 -18.95 48.41
CA PRO A 587 21.93 -19.10 48.68
C PRO A 587 21.42 -18.04 49.65
N CYS A 588 20.18 -17.57 49.46
CA CYS A 588 19.55 -16.60 50.35
C CYS A 588 19.28 -17.17 51.75
N ILE A 589 19.08 -18.48 51.85
CA ILE A 589 18.95 -19.21 53.12
C ILE A 589 20.04 -20.28 53.17
N LEU A 590 20.94 -20.21 54.16
CA LEU A 590 22.01 -21.21 54.32
C LEU A 590 21.60 -22.38 55.23
N LYS A 591 20.83 -22.13 56.27
CA LYS A 591 20.35 -23.13 57.26
C LYS A 591 18.84 -23.06 57.37
N PRO A 592 18.11 -24.19 57.55
CA PRO A 592 18.60 -25.56 57.74
C PRO A 592 19.03 -26.27 56.44
N LYS A 593 18.57 -25.80 55.27
CA LYS A 593 18.99 -26.27 53.95
C LYS A 593 19.33 -25.07 53.06
N PRO A 594 20.29 -25.20 52.14
CA PRO A 594 20.59 -24.15 51.17
C PRO A 594 19.41 -23.98 50.20
N LEU A 595 18.79 -22.81 50.21
CA LEU A 595 17.68 -22.45 49.32
C LEU A 595 17.95 -21.09 48.66
N TRP A 596 17.56 -20.98 47.39
CA TRP A 596 17.66 -19.76 46.59
C TRP A 596 16.27 -19.18 46.35
N SER A 597 16.16 -17.85 46.29
CA SER A 597 14.92 -17.20 45.88
C SER A 597 14.83 -17.16 44.35
N GLY A 598 13.62 -17.26 43.80
CA GLY A 598 13.41 -17.01 42.36
C GLY A 598 13.87 -15.61 41.93
N LYS A 599 13.77 -14.59 42.80
CA LYS A 599 14.31 -13.25 42.52
C LYS A 599 15.81 -13.28 42.27
N GLN A 600 16.55 -14.06 43.05
CA GLN A 600 18.00 -14.18 42.95
C GLN A 600 18.44 -14.81 41.63
N ILE A 601 17.71 -15.84 41.16
CA ILE A 601 17.99 -16.45 39.86
C ILE A 601 17.61 -15.49 38.72
N PHE A 602 16.52 -14.75 38.87
CA PHE A 602 16.12 -13.74 37.89
C PHE A 602 17.14 -12.60 37.77
N SER A 603 17.77 -12.18 38.87
CA SER A 603 18.85 -11.18 38.87
C SER A 603 20.02 -11.56 37.97
N MET A 604 20.35 -12.85 37.84
CA MET A 604 21.45 -13.29 36.96
C MET A 604 21.17 -13.07 35.47
N ILE A 605 19.90 -12.89 35.09
CA ILE A 605 19.49 -12.61 33.71
C ILE A 605 19.64 -11.11 33.39
N ILE A 606 19.52 -10.26 34.42
CA ILE A 606 19.58 -8.81 34.26
C ILE A 606 21.05 -8.38 34.13
N PRO A 607 21.40 -7.54 33.15
CA PRO A 607 22.77 -7.06 33.03
C PRO A 607 23.17 -6.19 34.23
N LYS A 608 24.39 -6.43 34.74
CA LYS A 608 25.00 -5.66 35.84
C LYS A 608 25.05 -4.17 35.48
N GLY A 609 24.75 -3.30 36.43
CA GLY A 609 24.66 -1.85 36.23
C GLY A 609 23.26 -1.33 35.91
N THR A 610 22.26 -2.20 35.70
CA THR A 610 20.88 -1.77 35.46
C THR A 610 20.22 -1.31 36.75
N ASN A 611 19.66 -0.09 36.75
CA ASN A 611 18.91 0.44 37.88
C ASN A 611 17.45 0.72 37.49
N CYS A 612 16.48 0.21 38.25
CA CYS A 612 15.07 0.41 37.94
C CYS A 612 14.21 0.40 39.20
N LYS A 613 13.36 1.42 39.36
CA LYS A 613 12.35 1.51 40.42
C LYS A 613 10.96 1.59 39.81
N ARG A 614 10.09 0.61 40.07
CA ARG A 614 8.70 0.57 39.61
C ARG A 614 7.76 0.02 40.67
N HIS A 615 6.46 0.13 40.38
CA HIS A 615 5.40 -0.45 41.19
C HIS A 615 4.70 -1.60 40.45
N HIS A 616 4.33 -2.62 41.20
CA HIS A 616 3.53 -3.75 40.73
C HIS A 616 2.11 -3.31 40.32
N SER A 617 1.36 -4.21 39.69
CA SER A 617 -0.03 -3.94 39.27
C SER A 617 -0.94 -3.62 40.45
N THR A 618 -0.79 -4.37 41.55
CA THR A 618 -1.62 -4.27 42.77
C THR A 618 -1.00 -3.41 43.87
N HIS A 619 -0.07 -2.50 43.53
CA HIS A 619 0.50 -1.60 44.53
C HIS A 619 -0.59 -0.62 45.02
N PRO A 620 -0.85 -0.55 46.33
CA PRO A 620 -1.83 0.39 46.86
C PRO A 620 -1.31 1.83 46.83
N ASP A 621 -2.15 2.77 46.41
CA ASP A 621 -1.75 4.18 46.22
C ASP A 621 -1.30 4.88 47.52
N ASN A 622 -1.76 4.39 48.67
CA ASN A 622 -1.45 4.94 49.99
C ASN A 622 -0.10 4.49 50.55
N GLU A 623 0.60 3.58 49.88
CA GLU A 623 1.84 2.96 50.38
C GLU A 623 3.07 3.56 49.68
N SER A 624 3.98 4.14 50.47
CA SER A 624 5.23 4.75 49.97
C SER A 624 6.48 4.22 50.67
N THR A 625 6.34 3.15 51.46
CA THR A 625 7.45 2.57 52.22
C THR A 625 8.45 1.84 51.32
N TRP A 626 9.73 1.89 51.70
CA TRP A 626 10.80 1.15 51.00
C TRP A 626 10.67 -0.37 51.19
N ILE A 627 10.15 -0.81 52.33
CA ILE A 627 9.78 -2.20 52.59
C ILE A 627 8.28 -2.31 52.41
N SER A 628 7.86 -2.82 51.26
CA SER A 628 6.44 -3.00 50.98
C SER A 628 5.94 -4.31 51.62
N PRO A 629 4.89 -4.31 52.47
CA PRO A 629 4.38 -5.56 53.04
C PRO A 629 3.92 -6.56 51.96
N GLY A 630 3.27 -6.06 50.91
CA GLY A 630 2.76 -6.86 49.79
C GLY A 630 3.74 -7.18 48.66
N ASP A 631 5.03 -6.85 48.82
CA ASP A 631 6.06 -7.06 47.79
C ASP A 631 5.77 -6.38 46.45
N THR A 632 5.25 -5.16 46.53
CA THR A 632 4.73 -4.43 45.37
C THR A 632 5.70 -3.40 44.81
N LEU A 633 6.68 -2.94 45.59
CA LEU A 633 7.74 -2.06 45.10
C LEU A 633 8.83 -2.90 44.42
N VAL A 634 8.95 -2.78 43.10
CA VAL A 634 10.01 -3.42 42.30
C VAL A 634 11.23 -2.52 42.30
N TYR A 635 12.30 -2.97 42.94
CA TYR A 635 13.57 -2.25 43.03
C TYR A 635 14.71 -3.15 42.55
N ILE A 636 15.35 -2.71 41.46
CA ILE A 636 16.52 -3.34 40.86
C ILE A 636 17.68 -2.37 41.04
N ASP A 637 18.73 -2.83 41.71
CA ASP A 637 19.94 -2.08 41.99
C ASP A 637 21.15 -2.84 41.44
N ASN A 638 21.94 -2.19 40.60
CA ASN A 638 23.11 -2.74 39.94
C ASN A 638 22.89 -4.10 39.24
N GLY A 639 21.71 -4.34 38.69
CA GLY A 639 21.32 -5.61 38.06
C GLY A 639 20.77 -6.67 39.02
N GLU A 640 20.66 -6.39 40.32
CA GLU A 640 20.06 -7.30 41.30
C GLU A 640 18.64 -6.87 41.67
N LEU A 641 17.68 -7.81 41.54
CA LEU A 641 16.31 -7.62 41.99
C LEU A 641 16.23 -7.78 43.52
N VAL A 642 16.28 -6.65 44.24
CA VAL A 642 16.28 -6.60 45.70
C VAL A 642 14.89 -6.90 46.27
N CYS A 643 13.86 -6.23 45.78
CA CYS A 643 12.49 -6.42 46.25
C CYS A 643 11.45 -6.25 45.12
N GLY A 644 10.25 -6.77 45.36
CA GLY A 644 9.09 -6.61 44.48
C GLY A 644 8.82 -7.77 43.52
N ILE A 645 7.54 -7.92 43.17
CA ILE A 645 7.05 -8.91 42.21
C ILE A 645 7.03 -8.34 40.80
N VAL A 646 7.68 -9.02 39.88
CA VAL A 646 7.78 -8.59 38.49
C VAL A 646 6.47 -8.88 37.75
N CYS A 647 5.94 -7.87 37.03
CA CYS A 647 4.72 -7.99 36.21
C CYS A 647 4.87 -7.27 34.86
N LYS A 648 3.77 -7.19 34.10
CA LYS A 648 3.69 -6.46 32.82
C LYS A 648 4.21 -5.02 32.89
N LYS A 649 4.04 -4.32 34.01
CA LYS A 649 4.55 -2.94 34.17
C LYS A 649 6.09 -2.87 34.16
N THR A 650 6.76 -3.95 34.53
CA THR A 650 8.22 -4.03 34.60
C THR A 650 8.81 -4.65 33.33
N VAL A 651 8.37 -5.84 32.93
CA VAL A 651 8.94 -6.63 31.81
C VAL A 651 8.08 -6.63 30.53
N GLY A 652 6.98 -5.89 30.53
CA GLY A 652 6.16 -5.68 29.33
C GLY A 652 6.60 -4.47 28.51
N ALA A 653 5.80 -4.15 27.49
CA ALA A 653 5.97 -3.00 26.59
C ALA A 653 5.59 -1.65 27.26
N ALA A 654 6.10 -1.40 28.47
CA ALA A 654 5.84 -0.19 29.24
C ALA A 654 6.94 0.86 29.06
N GLY A 655 6.58 2.14 28.99
CA GLY A 655 7.54 3.25 29.04
C GLY A 655 8.29 3.25 30.38
N GLY A 656 9.62 3.42 30.37
CA GLY A 656 10.47 3.27 31.56
C GLY A 656 10.45 1.86 32.19
N GLY A 657 10.07 0.83 31.43
CA GLY A 657 10.18 -0.58 31.86
C GLY A 657 11.62 -1.08 31.80
N LEU A 658 11.87 -2.26 32.36
CA LEU A 658 13.20 -2.87 32.43
C LEU A 658 13.83 -3.04 31.04
N ILE A 659 13.04 -3.49 30.05
CA ILE A 659 13.50 -3.64 28.65
C ILE A 659 13.88 -2.29 28.05
N HIS A 660 13.15 -1.22 28.40
CA HIS A 660 13.44 0.12 27.90
C HIS A 660 14.76 0.64 28.48
N THR A 661 14.97 0.47 29.79
CA THR A 661 16.22 0.86 30.45
C THR A 661 17.41 0.09 29.88
N ILE A 662 17.31 -1.25 29.77
CA ILE A 662 18.40 -2.09 29.24
C ILE A 662 18.78 -1.67 27.82
N PHE A 663 17.78 -1.45 26.97
CA PHE A 663 18.02 -1.05 25.58
C PHE A 663 18.76 0.30 25.48
N ASN A 664 18.39 1.27 26.32
CA ASN A 664 18.99 2.61 26.27
C ASN A 664 20.39 2.64 26.89
N GLU A 665 20.63 1.88 27.98
CA GLU A 665 21.92 1.87 28.69
C GLU A 665 22.96 0.97 28.02
N PHE A 666 22.55 -0.23 27.57
CA PHE A 666 23.46 -1.28 27.11
C PHE A 666 23.29 -1.65 25.63
N GLY A 667 22.29 -1.09 24.94
CA GLY A 667 22.05 -1.32 23.51
C GLY A 667 21.13 -2.50 23.16
N SER A 668 20.98 -2.75 21.86
CA SER A 668 20.01 -3.73 21.34
C SER A 668 20.41 -5.19 21.53
N GLU A 669 21.71 -5.50 21.52
CA GLU A 669 22.18 -6.88 21.64
C GLU A 669 21.99 -7.41 23.05
N THR A 670 22.35 -6.65 24.07
CA THR A 670 22.10 -7.02 25.47
C THR A 670 20.61 -7.16 25.78
N ALA A 671 19.76 -6.31 25.19
CA ALA A 671 18.31 -6.49 25.25
C ALA A 671 17.84 -7.81 24.61
N ARG A 672 18.44 -8.23 23.49
CA ARG A 672 18.19 -9.54 22.85
C ARG A 672 18.55 -10.69 23.81
N HIS A 673 19.73 -10.65 24.43
CA HIS A 673 20.17 -11.64 25.42
C HIS A 673 19.21 -11.70 26.62
N PHE A 674 18.72 -10.55 27.10
CA PHE A 674 17.74 -10.48 28.18
C PHE A 674 16.43 -11.20 27.83
N PHE A 675 15.89 -11.00 26.62
CA PHE A 675 14.70 -11.73 26.16
C PHE A 675 14.93 -13.24 26.13
N ASP A 676 16.05 -13.67 25.54
CA ASP A 676 16.37 -15.09 25.38
C ASP A 676 16.57 -15.78 26.74
N GLY A 677 17.35 -15.16 27.64
CA GLY A 677 17.61 -15.68 28.98
C GLY A 677 16.34 -15.74 29.82
N THR A 678 15.51 -14.68 29.79
CA THR A 678 14.25 -14.62 30.52
C THR A 678 13.31 -15.73 30.07
N GLN A 679 13.10 -15.90 28.76
CA GLN A 679 12.18 -16.92 28.25
C GLN A 679 12.69 -18.33 28.53
N ARG A 680 13.97 -18.62 28.30
CA ARG A 680 14.53 -19.96 28.52
C ARG A 680 14.47 -20.37 29.98
N VAL A 681 14.96 -19.54 30.90
CA VAL A 681 15.00 -19.90 32.33
C VAL A 681 13.58 -20.05 32.88
N ILE A 682 12.71 -19.08 32.60
CA ILE A 682 11.37 -19.08 33.18
C ILE A 682 10.49 -20.19 32.58
N ASN A 683 10.55 -20.43 31.27
CA ASN A 683 9.74 -21.49 30.66
C ASN A 683 10.16 -22.88 31.14
N ASN A 684 11.47 -23.12 31.30
CA ASN A 684 11.95 -24.37 31.89
C ASN A 684 11.48 -24.53 33.34
N TRP A 685 11.56 -23.46 34.16
CA TRP A 685 10.99 -23.51 35.51
C TRP A 685 9.48 -23.79 35.50
N PHE A 686 8.76 -23.13 34.61
CA PHE A 686 7.31 -23.24 34.50
C PHE A 686 6.85 -24.62 34.04
N GLN A 687 7.64 -25.29 33.19
CA GLN A 687 7.42 -26.68 32.78
C GLN A 687 7.44 -27.64 33.98
N HIS A 688 8.34 -27.43 34.94
CA HIS A 688 8.39 -28.24 36.17
C HIS A 688 7.31 -27.86 37.18
N TYR A 689 6.98 -26.57 37.28
CA TYR A 689 6.00 -26.07 38.24
C TYR A 689 4.55 -26.42 37.85
N GLY A 690 4.20 -26.28 36.57
CA GLY A 690 2.86 -26.51 36.04
C GLY A 690 1.87 -25.37 36.32
N PHE A 691 1.02 -25.06 35.34
CA PHE A 691 -0.06 -24.09 35.48
C PHE A 691 -1.24 -24.50 34.62
N SER A 692 -2.44 -24.38 35.17
CA SER A 692 -3.68 -24.73 34.49
C SER A 692 -4.81 -23.85 35.01
N VAL A 693 -5.88 -23.76 34.24
CA VAL A 693 -7.11 -23.05 34.59
C VAL A 693 -8.26 -24.02 34.40
N GLY A 694 -9.11 -24.16 35.41
CA GLY A 694 -10.30 -25.02 35.35
C GLY A 694 -11.59 -24.26 35.61
N ILE A 695 -12.72 -24.96 35.53
CA ILE A 695 -14.03 -24.40 35.89
C ILE A 695 -14.08 -23.94 37.35
N GLY A 696 -13.33 -24.59 38.25
CA GLY A 696 -13.27 -24.20 39.66
C GLY A 696 -12.71 -22.79 39.87
N ASP A 697 -11.94 -22.24 38.93
CA ASP A 697 -11.42 -20.88 39.02
C ASP A 697 -12.49 -19.82 38.71
N THR A 698 -13.62 -20.20 38.09
CA THR A 698 -14.73 -19.28 37.75
C THR A 698 -15.89 -19.37 38.73
N VAL A 699 -15.87 -20.30 39.68
CA VAL A 699 -16.92 -20.47 40.69
C VAL A 699 -16.60 -19.62 41.91
N ALA A 700 -17.54 -18.78 42.34
CA ALA A 700 -17.46 -18.03 43.59
C ALA A 700 -18.16 -18.77 44.74
N ASP A 701 -17.84 -18.38 45.97
CA ASP A 701 -18.52 -18.90 47.17
C ASP A 701 -20.01 -18.53 47.18
N ASP A 702 -20.86 -19.41 47.70
CA ASP A 702 -22.33 -19.22 47.74
C ASP A 702 -22.73 -17.91 48.43
N ALA A 703 -22.09 -17.57 49.54
CA ALA A 703 -22.32 -16.31 50.26
C ALA A 703 -21.99 -15.08 49.38
N THR A 704 -21.02 -15.19 48.48
CA THR A 704 -20.70 -14.12 47.54
C THR A 704 -21.77 -14.03 46.44
N MET A 705 -22.28 -15.17 45.97
CA MET A 705 -23.35 -15.22 44.98
C MET A 705 -24.68 -14.68 45.49
N GLU A 706 -25.04 -14.96 46.75
CA GLU A 706 -26.22 -14.36 47.40
C GLU A 706 -26.12 -12.84 47.43
N ASN A 707 -24.96 -12.31 47.85
CA ASN A 707 -24.69 -10.87 47.87
C ASN A 707 -24.72 -10.24 46.48
N VAL A 708 -24.29 -10.96 45.44
CA VAL A 708 -24.40 -10.52 44.05
C VAL A 708 -25.87 -10.47 43.63
N GLY A 709 -26.66 -11.50 43.97
CA GLY A 709 -28.11 -11.51 43.74
C GLY A 709 -28.81 -10.32 44.40
N THR A 710 -28.46 -9.97 45.64
CA THR A 710 -29.01 -8.79 46.33
C THR A 710 -28.73 -7.50 45.56
N ILE A 711 -27.49 -7.28 45.10
CA ILE A 711 -27.12 -6.05 44.36
C ILE A 711 -27.92 -5.93 43.06
N ILE A 712 -28.08 -7.04 42.34
CA ILE A 712 -28.80 -7.04 41.06
C ILE A 712 -30.27 -6.73 41.30
N ASN A 713 -30.88 -7.34 42.31
CA ASN A 713 -32.28 -7.08 42.67
C ASN A 713 -32.50 -5.62 43.11
N GLU A 714 -31.60 -5.06 43.92
CA GLU A 714 -31.64 -3.65 44.30
C GLU A 714 -31.58 -2.72 43.07
N SER A 715 -30.80 -3.08 42.05
CA SER A 715 -30.73 -2.31 40.80
C SER A 715 -32.03 -2.44 39.99
N PHE A 716 -32.63 -3.62 39.92
CA PHE A 716 -33.92 -3.82 39.26
C PHE A 716 -35.02 -2.99 39.92
N GLU A 717 -35.08 -2.96 41.25
CA GLU A 717 -36.02 -2.10 41.99
C GLU A 717 -35.81 -0.61 41.68
N ARG A 718 -34.56 -0.15 41.54
CA ARG A 718 -34.26 1.23 41.13
C ARG A 718 -34.72 1.53 39.71
N VAL A 719 -34.52 0.60 38.78
CA VAL A 719 -34.99 0.75 37.39
C VAL A 719 -36.52 0.80 37.32
N ASP A 720 -37.21 -0.04 38.09
CA ASP A 720 -38.68 -0.01 38.17
C ASP A 720 -39.19 1.33 38.72
N ASN A 721 -38.47 1.94 39.67
CA ASN A 721 -38.78 3.27 40.15
C ASN A 721 -38.59 4.33 39.05
N TYR A 722 -37.50 4.25 38.25
CA TYR A 722 -37.32 5.15 37.09
C TYR A 722 -38.42 4.98 36.04
N ILE A 723 -38.89 3.75 35.80
CA ILE A 723 -40.01 3.48 34.89
C ILE A 723 -41.28 4.17 35.42
N LYS A 724 -41.61 3.99 36.71
CA LYS A 724 -42.77 4.65 37.34
C LYS A 724 -42.67 6.16 37.34
N GLU A 725 -41.48 6.73 37.54
CA GLU A 725 -41.24 8.17 37.47
C GLU A 725 -41.43 8.72 36.06
N ALA A 726 -40.99 7.98 35.04
CA ALA A 726 -41.20 8.34 33.65
C ALA A 726 -42.68 8.23 33.23
N GLU A 727 -43.39 7.20 33.69
CA GLU A 727 -44.83 7.02 33.43
C GLU A 727 -45.70 8.08 34.12
N THR A 728 -45.29 8.54 35.31
CA THR A 728 -45.98 9.59 36.08
C THR A 728 -45.55 11.02 35.73
N ASP A 729 -44.72 11.18 34.69
CA ASP A 729 -44.17 12.46 34.19
C ASP A 729 -43.43 13.28 35.28
N LYS A 730 -42.85 12.58 36.26
CA LYS A 730 -42.04 13.17 37.34
C LYS A 730 -40.55 13.26 36.96
N LEU A 731 -40.12 12.53 35.94
CA LEU A 731 -38.75 12.51 35.47
C LEU A 731 -38.39 13.83 34.77
N LYS A 732 -37.46 14.59 35.36
CA LYS A 732 -36.97 15.83 34.76
C LYS A 732 -35.98 15.55 33.64
N ARG A 733 -36.06 16.37 32.59
CA ARG A 733 -35.18 16.28 31.43
C ARG A 733 -33.81 16.86 31.73
N GLU A 734 -32.75 16.13 31.40
CA GLU A 734 -31.40 16.66 31.47
C GLU A 734 -31.12 17.64 30.30
N PRO A 735 -30.23 18.63 30.48
CA PRO A 735 -29.89 19.59 29.43
C PRO A 735 -29.38 18.89 28.16
N GLY A 736 -29.96 19.26 27.01
CA GLY A 736 -29.55 18.72 25.70
C GLY A 736 -30.06 17.31 25.36
N MET A 737 -30.80 16.65 26.25
CA MET A 737 -31.38 15.31 26.01
C MET A 737 -32.90 15.38 25.89
N THR A 738 -33.51 14.42 25.21
CA THR A 738 -34.96 14.17 25.32
C THR A 738 -35.29 13.45 26.62
N ILE A 739 -36.56 13.44 27.05
CA ILE A 739 -36.99 12.71 28.26
C ILE A 739 -36.66 11.21 28.13
N LYS A 740 -36.88 10.63 26.94
CA LYS A 740 -36.55 9.24 26.64
C LYS A 740 -35.04 8.95 26.71
N GLU A 741 -34.22 9.84 26.19
CA GLU A 741 -32.75 9.72 26.30
C GLU A 741 -32.28 9.88 27.74
N THR A 742 -32.89 10.78 28.50
CA THR A 742 -32.61 10.98 29.94
C THR A 742 -32.93 9.70 30.72
N PHE A 743 -34.09 9.10 30.48
CA PHE A 743 -34.48 7.82 31.06
C PHE A 743 -33.49 6.71 30.72
N GLU A 744 -33.17 6.52 29.43
CA GLU A 744 -32.22 5.50 28.98
C GLU A 744 -30.81 5.71 29.57
N TYR A 745 -30.39 6.97 29.75
CA TYR A 745 -29.12 7.31 30.40
C TYR A 745 -29.08 6.88 31.87
N HIS A 746 -30.11 7.22 32.67
CA HIS A 746 -30.17 6.83 34.08
C HIS A 746 -30.20 5.32 34.26
N VAL A 747 -31.01 4.62 33.47
CA VAL A 747 -31.12 3.15 33.53
C VAL A 747 -29.81 2.49 33.14
N ASN A 748 -29.17 2.91 32.04
CA ASN A 748 -27.90 2.33 31.62
C ASN A 748 -26.78 2.60 32.65
N ASN A 749 -26.76 3.79 33.28
CA ASN A 749 -25.80 4.10 34.33
C ASN A 749 -25.97 3.22 35.57
N ASP A 750 -27.20 2.99 36.02
CA ASP A 750 -27.46 2.15 37.20
C ASP A 750 -27.13 0.67 36.93
N LEU A 751 -27.52 0.14 35.78
CA LEU A 751 -27.23 -1.25 35.39
C LEU A 751 -25.72 -1.49 35.23
N ASN A 752 -24.98 -0.55 34.65
CA ASN A 752 -23.51 -0.65 34.58
C ASN A 752 -22.86 -0.58 35.97
N ARG A 753 -23.38 0.28 36.86
CA ARG A 753 -22.90 0.37 38.24
C ARG A 753 -23.15 -0.95 39.00
N ALA A 754 -24.32 -1.54 38.86
CA ALA A 754 -24.66 -2.82 39.49
C ALA A 754 -23.71 -3.93 39.04
N ARG A 755 -23.41 -4.02 37.73
CA ARG A 755 -22.42 -4.95 37.19
C ARG A 755 -21.04 -4.74 37.81
N ASP A 756 -20.58 -3.49 37.89
CA ASP A 756 -19.24 -3.17 38.40
C ASP A 756 -19.12 -3.44 39.91
N ASP A 757 -20.17 -3.16 40.69
CA ASP A 757 -20.20 -3.41 42.13
C ASP A 757 -20.29 -4.91 42.45
N ALA A 758 -21.10 -5.67 41.69
CA ALA A 758 -21.13 -7.13 41.76
C ALA A 758 -19.75 -7.73 41.43
N GLY A 759 -19.10 -7.21 40.38
CA GLY A 759 -17.75 -7.61 39.99
C GLY A 759 -16.70 -7.37 41.07
N LYS A 760 -16.70 -6.18 41.68
CA LYS A 760 -15.75 -5.81 42.76
C LYS A 760 -15.90 -6.71 43.99
N LYS A 761 -17.14 -7.05 44.38
CA LYS A 761 -17.38 -7.96 45.52
C LYS A 761 -16.77 -9.35 45.26
N VAL A 762 -16.96 -9.89 44.05
CA VAL A 762 -16.35 -11.17 43.65
C VAL A 762 -14.83 -11.07 43.66
N GLN A 763 -14.24 -10.03 43.06
CA GLN A 763 -12.79 -9.86 42.97
C GLN A 763 -12.11 -9.82 44.35
N THR A 764 -12.74 -9.17 45.32
CA THR A 764 -12.21 -9.05 46.68
C THR A 764 -12.19 -10.40 47.41
N ARG A 765 -13.15 -11.28 47.10
CA ARG A 765 -13.31 -12.60 47.73
C ARG A 765 -12.50 -13.70 47.05
N LEU A 766 -12.16 -13.57 45.77
CA LEU A 766 -11.33 -14.56 45.08
C LEU A 766 -9.96 -14.71 45.76
N LYS A 767 -9.58 -15.95 46.08
CA LYS A 767 -8.28 -16.25 46.70
C LYS A 767 -7.13 -15.85 45.76
N GLU A 768 -5.99 -15.44 46.33
CA GLU A 768 -4.78 -15.16 45.53
C GLU A 768 -4.21 -16.39 44.79
N THR A 769 -4.58 -17.58 45.25
CA THR A 769 -4.22 -18.87 44.63
C THR A 769 -5.01 -19.17 43.37
N ASN A 770 -6.14 -18.48 43.12
CA ASN A 770 -6.97 -18.67 41.93
C ASN A 770 -6.17 -18.36 40.66
N ASN A 771 -6.21 -19.27 39.68
CA ASN A 771 -5.35 -19.19 38.49
C ASN A 771 -5.76 -18.05 37.55
N VAL A 772 -7.06 -17.77 37.42
CA VAL A 772 -7.57 -16.65 36.62
C VAL A 772 -7.11 -15.33 37.22
N ARG A 773 -7.22 -15.17 38.55
CA ARG A 773 -6.71 -13.97 39.24
C ARG A 773 -5.20 -13.81 39.02
N GLN A 774 -4.42 -14.88 39.08
CA GLN A 774 -2.97 -14.83 38.87
C GLN A 774 -2.58 -14.36 37.46
N MET A 775 -3.32 -14.75 36.42
CA MET A 775 -3.10 -14.27 35.06
C MET A 775 -3.39 -12.78 34.91
N VAL A 776 -4.50 -12.31 35.51
CA VAL A 776 -4.90 -10.90 35.49
C VAL A 776 -3.88 -10.04 36.23
N ASP A 777 -3.46 -10.45 37.43
CA ASP A 777 -2.46 -9.72 38.22
C ASP A 777 -1.09 -9.66 37.51
N ALA A 778 -0.68 -10.74 36.83
CA ALA A 778 0.52 -10.75 36.00
C ALA A 778 0.41 -9.82 34.79
N GLY A 779 -0.82 -9.68 34.27
CA GLY A 779 -1.13 -9.00 33.01
C GLY A 779 -0.85 -9.86 31.77
N SER A 780 -0.81 -11.19 31.91
CA SER A 780 -0.56 -12.12 30.80
C SER A 780 -1.76 -12.19 29.87
N LYS A 781 -2.95 -12.49 30.41
CA LYS A 781 -4.21 -12.57 29.68
C LYS A 781 -5.39 -12.33 30.60
N GLY A 782 -6.44 -11.73 30.05
CA GLY A 782 -7.66 -11.39 30.79
C GLY A 782 -7.58 -10.04 31.48
N SER A 783 -8.75 -9.58 31.91
CA SER A 783 -8.92 -8.36 32.71
C SER A 783 -9.88 -8.63 33.86
N TYR A 784 -9.95 -7.73 34.83
CA TYR A 784 -10.91 -7.81 35.93
C TYR A 784 -12.36 -7.84 35.43
N ILE A 785 -12.67 -7.24 34.28
CA ILE A 785 -14.00 -7.31 33.66
C ILE A 785 -14.33 -8.74 33.24
N ASN A 786 -13.38 -9.46 32.64
CA ASN A 786 -13.60 -10.85 32.22
C ASN A 786 -13.94 -11.74 33.43
N VAL A 787 -13.25 -11.54 34.55
CA VAL A 787 -13.51 -12.28 35.79
C VAL A 787 -14.91 -11.99 36.31
N SER A 788 -15.29 -10.71 36.36
CA SER A 788 -16.64 -10.31 36.77
C SER A 788 -17.73 -10.90 35.88
N GLN A 789 -17.50 -10.97 34.57
CA GLN A 789 -18.48 -11.50 33.62
C GLN A 789 -18.62 -13.02 33.67
N MET A 790 -17.52 -13.74 33.94
CA MET A 790 -17.56 -15.21 34.06
C MET A 790 -18.21 -15.66 35.37
N THR A 791 -18.01 -14.92 36.45
CA THR A 791 -18.38 -15.37 37.80
C THR A 791 -19.60 -14.67 38.38
N ALA A 792 -19.81 -13.37 38.08
CA ALA A 792 -20.89 -12.58 38.68
C ALA A 792 -22.06 -12.36 37.70
N CYS A 793 -21.89 -11.45 36.74
CA CYS A 793 -22.93 -11.03 35.80
C CYS A 793 -22.28 -10.50 34.52
N VAL A 794 -22.80 -10.90 33.35
CA VAL A 794 -22.33 -10.43 32.04
C VAL A 794 -22.61 -8.93 31.85
N GLY A 795 -23.81 -8.51 32.26
CA GLY A 795 -24.31 -7.13 32.22
C GLY A 795 -24.96 -6.74 30.88
N GLN A 796 -25.39 -5.47 30.83
CA GLN A 796 -26.18 -4.89 29.73
C GLN A 796 -25.54 -5.05 28.35
N GLN A 797 -26.30 -5.63 27.42
CA GLN A 797 -25.97 -5.70 26.00
C GLN A 797 -26.42 -4.43 25.27
N ASN A 798 -25.49 -3.81 24.55
CA ASN A 798 -25.72 -2.56 23.83
C ASN A 798 -25.48 -2.73 22.33
N VAL A 799 -26.37 -2.15 21.51
CA VAL A 799 -26.28 -2.07 20.04
C VAL A 799 -26.31 -0.59 19.67
N GLU A 800 -25.32 -0.12 18.90
CA GLU A 800 -25.19 1.29 18.51
C GLU A 800 -25.20 2.28 19.70
N GLY A 801 -24.68 1.85 20.86
CA GLY A 801 -24.62 2.66 22.09
C GLY A 801 -25.94 2.77 22.85
N LYS A 802 -26.98 2.04 22.44
CA LYS A 802 -28.28 1.96 23.13
C LYS A 802 -28.55 0.54 23.61
N ARG A 803 -29.44 0.39 24.59
CA ARG A 803 -30.01 -0.91 24.96
C ARG A 803 -30.77 -1.51 23.76
N ILE A 804 -31.09 -2.80 23.81
CA ILE A 804 -31.68 -3.51 22.68
C ILE A 804 -32.91 -2.76 22.11
N PRO A 805 -32.85 -2.34 20.82
CA PRO A 805 -33.94 -1.60 20.21
C PRO A 805 -35.16 -2.51 20.01
N PHE A 806 -36.33 -1.90 19.87
CA PHE A 806 -37.53 -2.66 19.53
C PHE A 806 -37.49 -3.06 18.05
N GLY A 807 -37.10 -4.31 17.79
CA GLY A 807 -37.12 -4.89 16.44
C GLY A 807 -38.52 -5.30 15.98
N PHE A 808 -39.39 -5.68 16.92
CA PHE A 808 -40.81 -5.90 16.65
C PHE A 808 -41.63 -4.66 17.04
N LYS A 809 -42.91 -4.64 16.63
CA LYS A 809 -43.84 -3.55 16.96
C LYS A 809 -43.90 -3.31 18.48
N TYR A 810 -43.21 -2.28 18.93
CA TYR A 810 -43.07 -1.85 20.33
C TYR A 810 -42.53 -2.91 21.29
N ARG A 811 -41.72 -3.88 20.83
CA ARG A 811 -41.10 -4.88 21.71
C ARG A 811 -39.80 -5.43 21.15
N THR A 812 -38.96 -5.99 22.01
CA THR A 812 -37.64 -6.56 21.63
C THR A 812 -37.79 -7.95 21.05
N LEU A 813 -38.52 -8.84 21.74
CA LEU A 813 -38.81 -10.22 21.35
C LEU A 813 -40.32 -10.53 21.45
N PRO A 814 -40.82 -11.58 20.77
CA PRO A 814 -42.23 -11.97 20.87
C PRO A 814 -42.66 -12.46 22.25
N HIS A 815 -41.70 -12.81 23.11
CA HIS A 815 -41.91 -13.24 24.51
C HIS A 815 -42.27 -12.10 25.45
N PHE A 816 -41.89 -10.87 25.11
CA PHE A 816 -42.16 -9.69 25.93
C PHE A 816 -43.43 -8.97 25.49
N ALA A 817 -44.03 -8.27 26.45
CA ALA A 817 -45.15 -7.38 26.21
C ALA A 817 -44.72 -6.16 25.36
N LYS A 818 -45.69 -5.43 24.85
CA LYS A 818 -45.42 -4.17 24.17
C LYS A 818 -45.03 -3.10 25.19
N ASP A 819 -44.15 -2.20 24.78
CA ASP A 819 -43.64 -1.07 25.55
C ASP A 819 -42.94 -1.47 26.86
N ASP A 820 -42.35 -2.66 26.89
CA ASP A 820 -41.58 -3.14 28.02
C ASP A 820 -40.14 -2.58 28.00
N TYR A 821 -39.85 -1.68 28.96
CA TYR A 821 -38.54 -1.02 29.15
C TYR A 821 -37.70 -1.62 30.29
N SER A 822 -38.15 -2.76 30.85
CA SER A 822 -37.43 -3.48 31.91
C SER A 822 -36.01 -3.89 31.47
N PRO A 823 -35.08 -4.12 32.43
CA PRO A 823 -33.75 -4.63 32.13
C PRO A 823 -33.78 -5.93 31.33
N GLU A 824 -34.64 -6.89 31.71
CA GLU A 824 -34.76 -8.21 31.07
C GLU A 824 -35.20 -8.10 29.60
N SER A 825 -36.25 -7.31 29.32
CA SER A 825 -36.73 -7.08 27.95
C SER A 825 -35.68 -6.40 27.07
N LYS A 826 -34.88 -5.52 27.67
CA LYS A 826 -33.90 -4.67 26.98
C LYS A 826 -32.48 -5.24 26.97
N GLY A 827 -32.30 -6.50 27.33
CA GLY A 827 -31.04 -7.25 27.15
C GLY A 827 -30.00 -7.01 28.24
N PHE A 828 -30.43 -6.86 29.49
CA PHE A 828 -29.54 -6.92 30.66
C PHE A 828 -29.06 -8.34 30.96
#